data_AF-A0A2V8D8N7-F1
#
_entry.id   AF-A0A2V8D8N7-F1
#
_cell.length_a   1.000
_cell.length_b   1.000
_cell.length_c   1.000
_cell.angle_alpha   90.00
_cell.angle_beta   90.00
_cell.angle_gamma   90.00
#
_symmetry.space_group_name_H-M   'P 1'
#
loop_
_entity.id
_entity.type
_entity.pdbx_description
1 polymer ?
#
loop_
_entity_poly.entity_id
_entity_poly.type
_entity_poly.pdbx_seq_one_letter_code
_entity_poly.pdbx_strand_id
1 'polypeptide(L)'
;MTVTCTSAAERDGRRRRQRISRLDLSAWLLAMTSSVAVVGITLAYVGRLRAFEMSESTRPGARIVNLNTIADPRQLEPVLETVFANAYDRGFAARELSRFLVDDRGERHTLANVGAIARANVRLEAIERSRRLDAFSERRRVVREHAANAGSVPPESMPLFTPADLAALKPFLIVRTREMFQRQVLLFSLLYIVGFHLVALVWRLRGIQGDHLLLAVAHLLTALGFSILLSRPDPLRDIPLFVRYAEVTALGLMFMAALSLVDFKTAGFLELSYLPLIAALSLSVLLILFGSGPGNSTAKVNLGPLQPIEAIRLLLALFLAGYFTRRWELLREIRGGAIRNLRLPRWVNLPRSEYVLPVGAGVAAALVFFFLQKDLGPALFLSCVFLAVYAVARGRIGMAMAGFALLVSGFFVGYRLHVSSTLADRVRMWQSPWDNAVAGGDQVTHAIWAMATGGPFGTGLGLGDSRYLPAGHTDLILAAIGEELGAAGLVVVAVAYAVMAWRGFRIGRLAPNDYGFFLATSLTLFLIVPALVMASGVIGVTPLTGVVTPFLSYGGSAMAANFAALGILASIHGDRRPSGDFTPFRAPVKWLGTVLGVCALVLVALVINMSVVRGDDYVVRPHLGAQADGGRRYEYNPRLLDIVRQMPRGTVYDRRGLPLATESSDVVDGARQAYQRLGVSLADVCPHVTARCYPLGGRAFHLLGDARTRVNWSAPNSSYVERDAEDRLRGFEDHASVIQTNDAAGRPMFTIRRDYRDLVPVFRHRYEPDHPAAVRSRNQSHDVRLTIDANLQLRVASIIADYAKKAGGKAAAVVLDPDSGALLASLDRARYGLYPPGSTFKLVTASAALRQDASLGNSAFTCVRLPDGRVGSRINGWSRPVRDDVMDTHPHGTIDMHDGLVHSCNAYFAQLAVKIGPEPLLDTAARLGISLTPSSNALRRVRETLPQVGYGQGDVVATPMRMARVVAAIASNGVLHETRLEQTEPAASKSDVFLDPDSARLLASYLRDAVVSGTGRSLVRHPWRIAGKTGTAELSGSPSHGWFVGFAPYGPATRRVAFAIIIENAGYGGASAAPVAAEIVTAASQAGLVK
;
A
#
# COMPACT_ATOMS: atom_id res chain seq x y z
N MET A 1 8.41 -59.94 58.49
CA MET A 1 7.48 -59.10 57.68
C MET A 1 6.31 -58.68 58.57
N THR A 2 6.33 -57.46 59.09
CA THR A 2 5.22 -56.87 59.84
C THR A 2 4.21 -56.28 58.88
N VAL A 3 3.05 -56.92 58.73
CA VAL A 3 1.94 -56.41 57.92
C VAL A 3 1.22 -55.34 58.75
N THR A 4 1.48 -54.08 58.45
CA THR A 4 0.71 -52.96 59.01
C THR A 4 -0.65 -52.87 58.31
N CYS A 5 -1.71 -53.32 58.98
CA CYS A 5 -3.09 -53.12 58.55
C CYS A 5 -3.53 -51.67 58.78
N THR A 6 -3.46 -50.82 57.73
CA THR A 6 -4.17 -49.52 57.74
C THR A 6 -5.68 -49.76 57.80
N SER A 7 -6.38 -49.17 58.77
CA SER A 7 -7.83 -49.30 58.91
C SER A 7 -8.58 -48.65 57.73
N ALA A 8 -9.79 -49.12 57.44
CA ALA A 8 -10.63 -48.55 56.38
C ALA A 8 -10.90 -47.06 56.59
N ALA A 9 -11.04 -46.63 57.85
CA ALA A 9 -11.23 -45.23 58.25
C ALA A 9 -9.99 -44.35 57.95
N GLU A 10 -8.76 -44.86 58.12
CA GLU A 10 -7.55 -44.13 57.74
C GLU A 10 -7.37 -44.02 56.22
N ARG A 11 -7.75 -45.06 55.46
CA ARG A 11 -7.76 -44.99 53.98
C ARG A 11 -8.78 -43.96 53.49
N ASP A 12 -9.97 -43.91 54.07
CA ASP A 12 -10.98 -42.92 53.71
C ASP A 12 -10.61 -41.51 54.18
N GLY A 13 -10.01 -41.36 55.37
CA GLY A 13 -9.47 -40.09 55.85
C GLY A 13 -8.35 -39.52 54.95
N ARG A 14 -7.39 -40.38 54.53
CA ARG A 14 -6.35 -40.00 53.56
C ARG A 14 -6.92 -39.69 52.19
N ARG A 15 -7.91 -40.45 51.71
CA ARG A 15 -8.63 -40.18 50.45
C ARG A 15 -9.38 -38.85 50.51
N ARG A 16 -10.04 -38.53 51.63
CA ARG A 16 -10.78 -37.27 51.83
C ARG A 16 -9.82 -36.07 51.87
N ARG A 17 -8.70 -36.15 52.61
CA ARG A 17 -7.66 -35.10 52.64
C ARG A 17 -6.95 -34.91 51.29
N GLN A 18 -6.66 -35.98 50.55
CA GLN A 18 -6.11 -35.89 49.19
C GLN A 18 -7.12 -35.33 48.18
N ARG A 19 -8.41 -35.57 48.38
CA ARG A 19 -9.48 -35.01 47.54
C ARG A 19 -9.64 -33.51 47.79
N ILE A 20 -9.63 -33.08 49.05
CA ILE A 20 -9.73 -31.66 49.45
C ILE A 20 -8.51 -30.85 48.97
N SER A 21 -7.28 -31.33 49.20
CA SER A 21 -6.06 -30.61 48.76
C SER A 21 -5.93 -30.47 47.23
N ARG A 22 -6.39 -31.45 46.46
CA ARG A 22 -6.44 -31.36 44.99
C ARG A 22 -7.57 -30.47 44.47
N LEU A 23 -8.65 -30.31 45.24
CA LEU A 23 -9.78 -29.44 44.91
C LEU A 23 -9.41 -27.95 45.03
N ASP A 24 -8.57 -27.58 46.01
CA ASP A 24 -8.11 -26.20 46.15
C ASP A 24 -7.18 -25.82 45.00
N LEU A 25 -6.17 -26.65 44.69
CA LEU A 25 -5.14 -26.30 43.69
C LEU A 25 -5.71 -26.05 42.28
N SER A 26 -6.73 -26.79 41.85
CA SER A 26 -7.34 -26.62 40.53
C SER A 26 -8.20 -25.36 40.43
N ALA A 27 -8.94 -25.02 41.48
CA ALA A 27 -9.70 -23.79 41.57
C ALA A 27 -8.76 -22.57 41.58
N TRP A 28 -7.64 -22.65 42.33
CA TRP A 28 -6.61 -21.63 42.35
C TRP A 28 -5.98 -21.38 40.98
N LEU A 29 -5.65 -22.45 40.24
CA LEU A 29 -5.04 -22.32 38.91
C LEU A 29 -5.96 -21.58 37.91
N LEU A 30 -7.26 -21.91 37.91
CA LEU A 30 -8.22 -21.24 37.04
C LEU A 30 -8.49 -19.79 37.49
N ALA A 31 -8.55 -19.55 38.80
CA ALA A 31 -8.68 -18.19 39.34
C ALA A 31 -7.46 -17.31 39.00
N MET A 32 -6.25 -17.87 39.06
CA MET A 32 -5.02 -17.19 38.66
C MET A 32 -5.03 -16.85 37.17
N THR A 33 -5.40 -17.78 36.30
CA THR A 33 -5.46 -17.49 34.86
C THR A 33 -6.57 -16.50 34.50
N SER A 34 -7.72 -16.55 35.18
CA SER A 34 -8.74 -15.51 35.05
C SER A 34 -8.25 -14.13 35.53
N SER A 35 -7.43 -14.07 36.58
CA SER A 35 -6.82 -12.82 37.03
C SER A 35 -5.87 -12.26 35.98
N VAL A 36 -5.02 -13.11 35.39
CA VAL A 36 -4.15 -12.71 34.25
C VAL A 36 -4.98 -12.25 33.06
N ALA A 37 -6.09 -12.92 32.76
CA ALA A 37 -6.98 -12.56 31.67
C ALA A 37 -7.64 -11.19 31.89
N VAL A 38 -8.11 -10.91 33.11
CA VAL A 38 -8.67 -9.60 33.48
C VAL A 38 -7.60 -8.51 33.35
N VAL A 39 -6.37 -8.75 33.82
CA VAL A 39 -5.27 -7.80 33.68
C VAL A 39 -4.96 -7.54 32.20
N GLY A 40 -4.82 -8.58 31.38
CA GLY A 40 -4.53 -8.45 29.95
C GLY A 40 -5.61 -7.68 29.20
N ILE A 41 -6.89 -7.96 29.47
CA ILE A 41 -8.02 -7.23 28.86
C ILE A 41 -8.06 -5.78 29.32
N THR A 42 -7.80 -5.54 30.61
CA THR A 42 -7.78 -4.18 31.17
C THR A 42 -6.66 -3.37 30.53
N LEU A 43 -5.46 -3.96 30.38
CA LEU A 43 -4.34 -3.32 29.69
C LEU A 43 -4.68 -3.04 28.22
N ALA A 44 -5.26 -3.99 27.49
CA ALA A 44 -5.68 -3.79 26.11
C ALA A 44 -6.74 -2.69 25.98
N TYR A 45 -7.73 -2.65 26.88
CA TYR A 45 -8.74 -1.59 26.93
C TYR A 45 -8.13 -0.21 27.21
N VAL A 46 -7.27 -0.10 28.24
CA VAL A 46 -6.62 1.16 28.61
C VAL A 46 -5.68 1.63 27.51
N GLY A 47 -4.86 0.74 26.95
CA GLY A 47 -3.96 1.04 25.83
C GLY A 47 -4.72 1.53 24.61
N ARG A 48 -5.82 0.86 24.25
CA ARG A 48 -6.66 1.24 23.10
C ARG A 48 -7.35 2.59 23.30
N LEU A 49 -7.78 2.90 24.53
CA LEU A 49 -8.34 4.22 24.86
C LEU A 49 -7.27 5.31 24.83
N ARG A 50 -6.08 5.06 25.40
CA ARG A 50 -4.97 6.01 25.34
C ARG A 50 -4.56 6.30 23.90
N ALA A 51 -4.43 5.27 23.05
CA ALA A 51 -4.12 5.45 21.64
C ALA A 51 -5.19 6.27 20.91
N PHE A 52 -6.47 6.08 21.27
CA PHE A 52 -7.58 6.88 20.75
C PHE A 52 -7.49 8.34 21.23
N GLU A 53 -7.30 8.58 22.53
CA GLU A 53 -7.17 9.91 23.13
C GLU A 53 -5.96 10.67 22.57
N MET A 54 -4.81 10.02 22.37
CA MET A 54 -3.65 10.59 21.70
C MET A 54 -4.00 11.01 20.26
N SER A 55 -4.70 10.16 19.52
CA SER A 55 -5.17 10.48 18.16
C SER A 55 -6.16 11.64 18.13
N GLU A 56 -6.96 11.86 19.17
CA GLU A 56 -7.88 13.01 19.25
C GLU A 56 -7.20 14.29 19.75
N SER A 57 -6.25 14.19 20.68
CA SER A 57 -5.52 15.34 21.24
C SER A 57 -4.73 16.13 20.18
N THR A 58 -4.33 15.45 19.09
CA THR A 58 -3.71 16.09 17.91
C THR A 58 -4.69 16.92 17.07
N ARG A 59 -5.99 16.92 17.40
CA ARG A 59 -7.06 17.63 16.66
C ARG A 59 -8.02 18.38 17.60
N PRO A 60 -7.50 19.35 18.39
CA PRO A 60 -8.33 20.08 19.34
C PRO A 60 -9.44 20.87 18.61
N GLY A 61 -10.69 20.69 19.04
CA GLY A 61 -11.87 21.39 18.51
C GLY A 61 -12.65 20.68 17.40
N ALA A 62 -12.24 19.48 16.98
CA ALA A 62 -12.97 18.69 15.99
C ALA A 62 -14.35 18.24 16.51
N ARG A 63 -15.44 18.66 15.85
CA ARG A 63 -16.81 18.25 16.20
C ARG A 63 -17.04 16.79 15.76
N ILE A 64 -17.10 15.87 16.71
CA ILE A 64 -17.38 14.46 16.46
C ILE A 64 -18.89 14.24 16.36
N VAL A 65 -19.33 13.49 15.35
CA VAL A 65 -20.75 13.24 15.10
C VAL A 65 -21.04 11.73 15.12
N ASN A 66 -22.08 11.33 15.87
CA ASN A 66 -22.49 9.93 15.97
C ASN A 66 -23.59 9.58 14.96
N LEU A 67 -23.25 8.83 13.91
CA LEU A 67 -24.15 8.48 12.81
C LEU A 67 -25.43 7.77 13.26
N ASN A 68 -25.40 7.04 14.38
CA ASN A 68 -26.57 6.32 14.88
C ASN A 68 -27.55 7.22 15.65
N THR A 69 -27.16 8.46 16.02
CA THR A 69 -27.99 9.37 16.84
C THR A 69 -28.31 10.72 16.17
N ILE A 70 -27.77 11.03 14.98
CA ILE A 70 -27.97 12.32 14.30
C ILE A 70 -29.44 12.51 13.91
N ALA A 71 -30.19 13.41 14.55
CA ALA A 71 -31.59 13.66 14.16
C ALA A 71 -31.72 14.58 12.93
N ASP A 72 -30.87 15.60 12.83
CA ASP A 72 -30.92 16.65 11.80
C ASP A 72 -29.72 16.52 10.83
N PRO A 73 -29.95 16.39 9.51
CA PRO A 73 -28.89 16.40 8.50
C PRO A 73 -27.89 17.55 8.65
N ARG A 74 -28.33 18.74 9.09
CA ARG A 74 -27.44 19.91 9.24
C ARG A 74 -26.29 19.69 10.23
N GLN A 75 -26.43 18.73 11.15
CA GLN A 75 -25.36 18.36 12.08
C GLN A 75 -24.14 17.74 11.37
N LEU A 76 -24.32 17.21 10.15
CA LEU A 76 -23.23 16.67 9.34
C LEU A 76 -22.43 17.74 8.59
N GLU A 77 -23.00 18.92 8.35
CA GLU A 77 -22.37 19.95 7.51
C GLU A 77 -20.98 20.40 8.01
N PRO A 78 -20.74 20.63 9.32
CA PRO A 78 -19.42 20.99 9.82
C PRO A 78 -18.36 19.89 9.60
N VAL A 79 -18.77 18.62 9.64
CA VAL A 79 -17.85 17.49 9.38
C VAL A 79 -17.57 17.38 7.89
N LEU A 80 -18.59 17.59 7.06
CA LEU A 80 -18.50 17.52 5.60
C LEU A 80 -17.67 18.65 4.99
N GLU A 81 -17.41 19.74 5.73
CA GLU A 81 -16.47 20.79 5.35
C GLU A 81 -15.05 20.28 5.10
N THR A 82 -14.67 19.16 5.72
CA THR A 82 -13.37 18.52 5.48
C THR A 82 -13.20 17.96 4.06
N VAL A 83 -14.31 17.71 3.36
CA VAL A 83 -14.34 17.11 2.02
C VAL A 83 -14.95 18.05 0.98
N PHE A 84 -15.93 18.86 1.37
CA PHE A 84 -16.66 19.76 0.49
C PHE A 84 -16.49 21.22 0.93
N ALA A 85 -15.81 22.01 0.10
CA ALA A 85 -15.62 23.44 0.34
C ALA A 85 -16.93 24.23 0.13
N ASN A 86 -17.76 23.85 -0.85
CA ASN A 86 -19.01 24.54 -1.16
C ASN A 86 -20.13 24.13 -0.18
N ALA A 87 -20.80 25.11 0.42
CA ALA A 87 -21.92 24.90 1.34
C ALA A 87 -23.10 24.14 0.71
N TYR A 88 -23.37 24.31 -0.58
CA TYR A 88 -24.42 23.57 -1.28
C TYR A 88 -24.10 22.08 -1.42
N ASP A 89 -22.84 21.75 -1.74
CA ASP A 89 -22.35 20.36 -1.79
C ASP A 89 -22.44 19.71 -0.40
N ARG A 90 -22.05 20.44 0.66
CA ARG A 90 -22.19 19.97 2.06
C ARG A 90 -23.64 19.64 2.41
N GLY A 91 -24.56 20.58 2.18
CA GLY A 91 -25.98 20.38 2.48
C GLY A 91 -26.62 19.27 1.65
N PHE A 92 -26.19 19.09 0.39
CA PHE A 92 -26.65 17.98 -0.45
C PHE A 92 -26.14 16.64 0.08
N ALA A 93 -24.83 16.52 0.34
CA ALA A 93 -24.23 15.29 0.88
C ALA A 93 -24.84 14.90 2.24
N ALA A 94 -25.10 15.89 3.11
CA ALA A 94 -25.76 15.68 4.40
C ALA A 94 -27.15 15.05 4.25
N ARG A 95 -27.96 15.52 3.29
CA ARG A 95 -29.31 14.99 3.04
C ARG A 95 -29.27 13.58 2.45
N GLU A 96 -28.42 13.32 1.46
CA GLU A 96 -28.30 11.98 0.86
C GLU A 96 -27.78 10.96 1.87
N LEU A 97 -26.80 11.34 2.71
CA LEU A 97 -26.33 10.47 3.79
C LEU A 97 -27.44 10.21 4.82
N SER A 98 -28.22 11.24 5.19
CA SER A 98 -29.35 11.05 6.10
C SER A 98 -30.43 10.12 5.53
N ARG A 99 -30.67 10.12 4.21
CA ARG A 99 -31.57 9.15 3.57
C ARG A 99 -31.02 7.73 3.65
N PHE A 100 -29.72 7.55 3.44
CA PHE A 100 -29.08 6.23 3.58
C PHE A 100 -29.17 5.65 5.00
N LEU A 101 -29.25 6.49 6.02
CA LEU A 101 -29.37 6.07 7.42
C LEU A 101 -30.80 5.64 7.82
N VAL A 102 -31.79 5.85 6.95
CA VAL A 102 -33.20 5.53 7.19
C VAL A 102 -33.67 4.52 6.15
N ASP A 103 -34.40 3.50 6.58
CA ASP A 103 -34.94 2.44 5.72
C ASP A 103 -36.19 2.90 4.95
N ASP A 104 -36.68 2.07 4.03
CA ASP A 104 -37.87 2.36 3.22
C ASP A 104 -39.17 2.50 4.06
N ARG A 105 -39.15 2.06 5.33
CA ARG A 105 -40.27 2.16 6.28
C ARG A 105 -40.15 3.39 7.19
N GLY A 106 -39.09 4.19 7.06
CA GLY A 106 -38.83 5.34 7.91
C GLY A 106 -38.12 5.01 9.24
N GLU A 107 -37.73 3.75 9.47
CA GLU A 107 -36.96 3.35 10.64
C GLU A 107 -35.46 3.52 10.40
N ARG A 108 -34.70 3.84 11.46
CA ARG A 108 -33.26 4.04 11.33
C ARG A 108 -32.49 2.74 11.29
N HIS A 109 -31.62 2.61 10.30
CA HIS A 109 -30.61 1.56 10.29
C HIS A 109 -29.51 1.87 11.30
N THR A 110 -29.28 0.94 12.25
CA THR A 110 -28.12 1.02 13.13
C THR A 110 -26.87 0.54 12.39
N LEU A 111 -25.91 1.44 12.22
CA LEU A 111 -24.63 1.12 11.60
C LEU A 111 -23.68 0.48 12.62
N ALA A 112 -23.12 -0.67 12.24
CA ALA A 112 -22.11 -1.37 13.04
C ALA A 112 -20.70 -0.76 12.94
N ASN A 113 -20.42 0.01 11.88
CA ASN A 113 -19.16 0.71 11.64
C ASN A 113 -19.34 1.92 10.72
N VAL A 114 -18.44 2.90 10.79
CA VAL A 114 -18.45 4.11 9.94
C VAL A 114 -18.26 3.77 8.46
N GLY A 115 -17.45 2.77 8.14
CA GLY A 115 -17.20 2.33 6.76
C GLY A 115 -18.46 1.88 6.00
N ALA A 116 -19.57 1.60 6.70
CA ALA A 116 -20.85 1.30 6.10
C ALA A 116 -21.37 2.41 5.17
N ILE A 117 -21.00 3.67 5.41
CA ILE A 117 -21.40 4.81 4.57
C ILE A 117 -20.77 4.79 3.17
N ALA A 118 -19.77 3.93 2.94
CA ALA A 118 -19.22 3.69 1.61
C ALA A 118 -20.25 3.12 0.62
N ARG A 119 -21.33 2.52 1.14
CA ARG A 119 -22.44 2.00 0.34
C ARG A 119 -23.48 3.07 -0.01
N ALA A 120 -23.36 4.29 0.54
CA ALA A 120 -24.24 5.39 0.19
C ALA A 120 -23.96 5.81 -1.24
N ASN A 121 -24.98 5.74 -2.10
CA ASN A 121 -24.91 6.12 -3.51
C ASN A 121 -25.89 7.25 -3.80
N VAL A 122 -25.55 8.07 -4.79
CA VAL A 122 -26.40 9.15 -5.31
C VAL A 122 -26.73 8.90 -6.78
N ARG A 123 -27.99 9.13 -7.16
CA ARG A 123 -28.44 9.03 -8.55
C ARG A 123 -27.94 10.21 -9.37
N LEU A 124 -27.48 9.95 -10.59
CA LEU A 124 -26.92 10.99 -11.47
C LEU A 124 -27.94 12.04 -11.90
N GLU A 125 -29.21 11.66 -12.05
CA GLU A 125 -30.31 12.59 -12.32
C GLU A 125 -30.53 13.63 -11.20
N ALA A 126 -30.31 13.24 -9.94
CA ALA A 126 -30.47 14.14 -8.80
C ALA A 126 -29.43 15.27 -8.82
N ILE A 127 -28.23 14.96 -9.32
CA ILE A 127 -27.14 15.94 -9.54
C ILE A 127 -27.49 16.85 -10.71
N GLU A 128 -28.08 16.34 -11.79
CA GLU A 128 -28.49 17.12 -12.98
C GLU A 128 -29.49 18.23 -12.69
N ARG A 129 -30.44 17.97 -11.79
CA ARG A 129 -31.46 18.96 -11.41
C ARG A 129 -30.90 20.14 -10.62
N SER A 130 -29.65 20.07 -10.16
CA SER A 130 -29.04 21.04 -9.24
C SER A 130 -27.85 21.76 -9.88
N ARG A 131 -28.01 23.05 -10.24
CA ARG A 131 -26.95 23.86 -10.89
C ARG A 131 -25.83 24.37 -9.95
N ARG A 132 -25.91 24.10 -8.63
CA ARG A 132 -25.01 24.67 -7.60
C ARG A 132 -24.09 23.65 -6.93
N LEU A 133 -24.00 22.43 -7.46
CA LEU A 133 -23.21 21.33 -6.89
C LEU A 133 -21.88 21.19 -7.64
N ASP A 134 -20.83 21.89 -7.22
CA ASP A 134 -19.58 21.95 -7.96
C ASP A 134 -18.82 20.62 -7.89
N ALA A 135 -18.66 20.06 -6.69
CA ALA A 135 -17.91 18.82 -6.48
C ALA A 135 -18.60 17.62 -7.13
N PHE A 136 -19.92 17.52 -7.01
CA PHE A 136 -20.68 16.41 -7.61
C PHE A 136 -20.81 16.54 -9.13
N SER A 137 -20.91 17.76 -9.67
CA SER A 137 -20.92 17.99 -11.12
C SER A 137 -19.61 17.58 -11.77
N GLU A 138 -18.48 17.87 -11.13
CA GLU A 138 -17.16 17.47 -11.63
C GLU A 138 -16.98 15.95 -11.57
N ARG A 139 -17.34 15.30 -10.45
CA ARG A 139 -17.29 13.83 -10.35
C ARG A 139 -18.14 13.15 -11.42
N ARG A 140 -19.34 13.68 -11.68
CA ARG A 140 -20.20 13.19 -12.77
C ARG A 140 -19.50 13.31 -14.12
N ARG A 141 -18.86 14.45 -14.40
CA ARG A 141 -18.14 14.68 -15.65
C ARG A 141 -17.07 13.62 -15.85
N VAL A 142 -16.27 13.36 -14.81
CA VAL A 142 -15.22 12.31 -14.83
C VAL A 142 -15.82 10.93 -15.07
N VAL A 143 -16.91 10.57 -14.38
CA VAL A 143 -17.59 9.27 -14.56
C VAL A 143 -18.10 9.10 -16.00
N ARG A 144 -18.70 10.15 -16.58
CA ARG A 144 -19.17 10.13 -17.97
C ARG A 144 -18.03 10.05 -18.98
N GLU A 145 -16.96 10.80 -18.77
CA GLU A 145 -15.78 10.78 -19.64
C GLU A 145 -15.10 9.41 -19.60
N HIS A 146 -14.99 8.79 -18.41
CA HIS A 146 -14.45 7.45 -18.28
C HIS A 146 -15.33 6.40 -18.99
N ALA A 147 -16.65 6.51 -18.84
CA ALA A 147 -17.59 5.64 -19.53
C ALA A 147 -17.50 5.80 -21.06
N ALA A 148 -17.40 7.04 -21.56
CA ALA A 148 -17.24 7.36 -22.97
C ALA A 148 -15.92 6.82 -23.54
N ASN A 149 -14.81 7.01 -22.83
CA ASN A 149 -13.50 6.47 -23.22
C ASN A 149 -13.46 4.94 -23.22
N ALA A 150 -14.26 4.29 -22.37
CA ALA A 150 -14.41 2.85 -22.31
C ALA A 150 -15.46 2.28 -23.28
N GLY A 151 -16.18 3.13 -24.04
CA GLY A 151 -17.28 2.70 -24.92
C GLY A 151 -18.49 2.10 -24.17
N SER A 152 -18.67 2.46 -22.90
CA SER A 152 -19.70 1.92 -22.01
C SER A 152 -20.78 2.96 -21.66
N VAL A 153 -21.98 2.50 -21.32
CA VAL A 153 -23.06 3.38 -20.84
C VAL A 153 -22.70 3.90 -19.44
N PRO A 154 -22.84 5.21 -19.15
CA PRO A 154 -22.61 5.74 -17.81
C PRO A 154 -23.50 5.03 -16.78
N PRO A 155 -22.99 4.73 -15.57
CA PRO A 155 -23.80 4.10 -14.52
C PRO A 155 -25.00 5.00 -14.14
N GLU A 156 -26.06 4.44 -13.54
CA GLU A 156 -27.23 5.22 -13.07
C GLU A 156 -26.97 5.97 -11.76
N SER A 157 -26.02 5.48 -10.97
CA SER A 157 -25.63 6.06 -9.68
C SER A 157 -24.13 6.03 -9.49
N MET A 158 -23.64 6.86 -8.57
CA MET A 158 -22.25 6.90 -8.15
C MET A 158 -22.14 6.93 -6.62
N PRO A 159 -21.02 6.48 -6.04
CA PRO A 159 -20.77 6.61 -4.61
C PRO A 159 -20.88 8.07 -4.15
N LEU A 160 -21.56 8.27 -3.02
CA LEU A 160 -21.70 9.60 -2.40
C LEU A 160 -20.33 10.15 -1.97
N PHE A 161 -19.48 9.25 -1.45
CA PHE A 161 -18.13 9.55 -0.98
C PHE A 161 -17.10 8.73 -1.75
N THR A 162 -15.99 9.35 -2.15
CA THR A 162 -14.83 8.63 -2.67
C THR A 162 -14.09 7.90 -1.54
N PRO A 163 -13.22 6.92 -1.83
CA PRO A 163 -12.36 6.31 -0.81
C PRO A 163 -11.50 7.34 -0.04
N ALA A 164 -11.07 8.42 -0.72
CA ALA A 164 -10.32 9.51 -0.10
C ALA A 164 -11.21 10.33 0.85
N ASP A 165 -12.44 10.63 0.44
CA ASP A 165 -13.42 11.33 1.29
C ASP A 165 -13.70 10.52 2.55
N LEU A 166 -13.91 9.20 2.42
CA LEU A 166 -14.17 8.32 3.55
C LEU A 166 -13.00 8.28 4.52
N ALA A 167 -11.76 8.25 4.01
CA ALA A 167 -10.57 8.31 4.84
C ALA A 167 -10.44 9.65 5.59
N ALA A 168 -10.82 10.77 4.95
CA ALA A 168 -10.83 12.09 5.56
C ALA A 168 -11.94 12.27 6.61
N LEU A 169 -13.13 11.71 6.36
CA LEU A 169 -14.31 11.81 7.23
C LEU A 169 -14.27 10.87 8.42
N LYS A 170 -13.70 9.66 8.28
CA LYS A 170 -13.72 8.61 9.30
C LYS A 170 -13.35 9.12 10.71
N PRO A 171 -12.31 9.96 10.90
CA PRO A 171 -11.95 10.47 12.23
C PRO A 171 -13.03 11.34 12.90
N PHE A 172 -13.91 11.99 12.14
CA PHE A 172 -14.94 12.88 12.68
C PHE A 172 -16.28 12.18 12.93
N LEU A 173 -16.38 10.91 12.55
CA LEU A 173 -17.59 10.12 12.65
C LEU A 173 -17.39 8.99 13.66
N ILE A 174 -18.43 8.69 14.44
CA ILE A 174 -18.51 7.53 15.31
C ILE A 174 -19.86 6.83 15.10
N VAL A 175 -19.96 5.56 15.51
CA VAL A 175 -21.25 4.82 15.52
C VAL A 175 -21.61 4.32 16.91
N ARG A 176 -20.71 4.48 17.89
CA ARG A 176 -20.85 3.98 19.27
C ARG A 176 -20.26 5.01 20.23
N THR A 177 -20.82 5.12 21.44
CA THR A 177 -20.24 5.96 22.51
C THR A 177 -19.22 5.17 23.34
N ARG A 178 -18.38 5.88 24.10
CA ARG A 178 -17.40 5.28 25.02
C ARG A 178 -18.07 4.38 26.06
N GLU A 179 -19.24 4.78 26.56
CA GLU A 179 -20.03 4.01 27.52
C GLU A 179 -20.56 2.71 26.91
N MET A 180 -21.09 2.75 25.69
CA MET A 180 -21.54 1.55 24.98
C MET A 180 -20.37 0.57 24.77
N PHE A 181 -19.21 1.09 24.38
CA PHE A 181 -18.00 0.27 24.22
C PHE A 181 -17.55 -0.35 25.55
N GLN A 182 -17.49 0.43 26.63
CA GLN A 182 -17.14 -0.07 27.96
C GLN A 182 -18.09 -1.17 28.44
N ARG A 183 -19.41 -0.98 28.25
CA ARG A 183 -20.42 -2.00 28.57
C ARG A 183 -20.22 -3.28 27.76
N GLN A 184 -19.92 -3.17 26.47
CA GLN A 184 -19.61 -4.33 25.62
C GLN A 184 -18.35 -5.07 26.11
N VAL A 185 -17.27 -4.35 26.40
CA VAL A 185 -16.04 -4.96 26.92
C VAL A 185 -16.34 -5.72 28.22
N LEU A 186 -17.04 -5.10 29.16
CA LEU A 186 -17.37 -5.73 30.45
C LEU A 186 -18.27 -6.96 30.28
N LEU A 187 -19.36 -6.83 29.50
CA LEU A 187 -20.32 -7.92 29.26
C LEU A 187 -19.66 -9.14 28.61
N PHE A 188 -18.93 -8.93 27.50
CA PHE A 188 -18.34 -10.03 26.76
C PHE A 188 -17.10 -10.60 27.44
N SER A 189 -16.38 -9.81 28.24
CA SER A 189 -15.32 -10.34 29.12
C SER A 189 -15.90 -11.24 30.20
N LEU A 190 -16.99 -10.82 30.85
CA LEU A 190 -17.67 -11.62 31.85
C LEU A 190 -18.24 -12.91 31.24
N LEU A 191 -18.87 -12.83 30.06
CA LEU A 191 -19.44 -13.99 29.35
C LEU A 191 -18.41 -15.10 29.16
N TYR A 192 -17.23 -14.78 28.61
CA TYR A 192 -16.25 -15.84 28.31
C TYR A 192 -15.54 -16.32 29.59
N ILE A 193 -15.19 -15.43 30.54
CA ILE A 193 -14.55 -15.82 31.81
C ILE A 193 -15.45 -16.73 32.62
N VAL A 194 -16.72 -16.33 32.80
CA VAL A 194 -17.73 -17.15 33.50
C VAL A 194 -17.92 -18.48 32.78
N GLY A 195 -17.89 -18.50 31.44
CA GLY A 195 -17.94 -19.74 30.66
C GLY A 195 -16.88 -20.78 31.08
N PHE A 196 -15.62 -20.37 31.30
CA PHE A 196 -14.57 -21.30 31.76
C PHE A 196 -14.84 -21.84 33.17
N HIS A 197 -15.33 -20.99 34.08
CA HIS A 197 -15.73 -21.40 35.43
C HIS A 197 -16.95 -22.33 35.42
N LEU A 198 -17.90 -22.11 34.51
CA LEU A 198 -19.04 -23.01 34.30
C LEU A 198 -18.61 -24.39 33.83
N VAL A 199 -17.64 -24.51 32.92
CA VAL A 199 -17.08 -25.82 32.53
C VAL A 199 -16.47 -26.53 33.75
N ALA A 200 -15.67 -25.83 34.55
CA ALA A 200 -15.08 -26.38 35.76
C ALA A 200 -16.15 -26.78 36.80
N LEU A 201 -17.23 -25.99 36.92
CA LEU A 201 -18.38 -26.30 37.77
C LEU A 201 -19.13 -27.55 37.27
N VAL A 202 -19.38 -27.67 35.96
CA VAL A 202 -20.01 -28.86 35.37
C VAL A 202 -19.17 -30.11 35.66
N TRP A 203 -17.86 -30.03 35.47
CA TRP A 203 -16.95 -31.13 35.82
C TRP A 203 -17.02 -31.49 37.30
N ARG A 204 -17.09 -30.49 38.19
CA ARG A 204 -17.24 -30.71 39.63
C ARG A 204 -18.56 -31.38 39.99
N LEU A 205 -19.68 -30.88 39.46
CA LEU A 205 -21.04 -31.38 39.73
C LEU A 205 -21.23 -32.81 39.19
N ARG A 206 -20.64 -33.12 38.03
CA ARG A 206 -20.71 -34.43 37.38
C ARG A 206 -19.58 -35.38 37.80
N GLY A 207 -18.70 -34.96 38.70
CA GLY A 207 -17.59 -35.78 39.21
C GLY A 207 -16.50 -36.10 38.19
N ILE A 208 -16.40 -35.35 37.10
CA ILE A 208 -15.39 -35.52 36.03
C ILE A 208 -14.06 -34.95 36.49
N GLN A 209 -12.99 -35.74 36.38
CA GLN A 209 -11.63 -35.28 36.64
C GLN A 209 -10.98 -34.85 35.33
N GLY A 210 -11.38 -33.67 34.85
CA GLY A 210 -10.75 -33.05 33.70
C GLY A 210 -9.36 -32.49 34.00
N ASP A 211 -8.57 -32.27 32.96
CA ASP A 211 -7.22 -31.71 33.09
C ASP A 211 -7.30 -30.18 33.28
N HIS A 212 -7.24 -29.73 34.52
CA HIS A 212 -7.33 -28.31 34.85
C HIS A 212 -6.18 -27.47 34.29
N LEU A 213 -5.00 -28.06 34.06
CA LEU A 213 -3.89 -27.33 33.44
C LEU A 213 -4.17 -27.07 31.96
N LEU A 214 -4.75 -28.04 31.24
CA LEU A 214 -5.21 -27.82 29.86
C LEU A 214 -6.29 -26.74 29.78
N LEU A 215 -7.25 -26.77 30.71
CA LEU A 215 -8.29 -25.74 30.80
C LEU A 215 -7.68 -24.34 31.02
N ALA A 216 -6.71 -24.22 31.94
CA ALA A 216 -6.02 -22.97 32.23
C ALA A 216 -5.15 -22.46 31.06
N VAL A 217 -4.46 -23.36 30.35
CA VAL A 217 -3.68 -22.99 29.16
C VAL A 217 -4.59 -22.55 28.02
N ALA A 218 -5.71 -23.25 27.79
CA ALA A 218 -6.72 -22.81 26.83
C ALA A 218 -7.30 -21.44 27.22
N HIS A 219 -7.58 -21.22 28.51
CA HIS A 219 -8.03 -19.93 29.03
C HIS A 219 -7.02 -18.82 28.77
N LEU A 220 -5.72 -19.07 29.02
CA LEU A 220 -4.65 -18.11 28.75
C LEU A 220 -4.55 -17.75 27.25
N LEU A 221 -4.55 -18.75 26.38
CA LEU A 221 -4.51 -18.52 24.92
C LEU A 221 -5.74 -17.74 24.45
N THR A 222 -6.94 -18.09 24.93
CA THR A 222 -8.17 -17.36 24.61
C THR A 222 -8.16 -15.93 25.16
N ALA A 223 -7.61 -15.71 26.34
CA ALA A 223 -7.46 -14.36 26.92
C ALA A 223 -6.51 -13.49 26.08
N LEU A 224 -5.40 -14.06 25.60
CA LEU A 224 -4.48 -13.37 24.69
C LEU A 224 -5.16 -13.05 23.35
N GLY A 225 -5.85 -14.01 22.75
CA GLY A 225 -6.61 -13.82 21.51
C GLY A 225 -7.69 -12.74 21.65
N PHE A 226 -8.45 -12.76 22.74
CA PHE A 226 -9.45 -11.74 23.06
C PHE A 226 -8.81 -10.35 23.20
N SER A 227 -7.70 -10.24 23.94
CA SER A 227 -7.02 -8.96 24.21
C SER A 227 -6.52 -8.31 22.91
N ILE A 228 -5.96 -9.10 21.99
CA ILE A 228 -5.50 -8.63 20.66
C ILE A 228 -6.67 -8.26 19.74
N LEU A 229 -7.77 -9.00 19.80
CA LEU A 229 -8.97 -8.65 19.01
C LEU A 229 -9.70 -7.41 19.56
N LEU A 230 -9.50 -7.09 20.84
CA LEU A 230 -9.95 -5.86 21.47
C LEU A 230 -9.08 -4.66 21.10
N SER A 231 -7.76 -4.82 21.03
CA SER A 231 -6.81 -3.74 20.72
C SER A 231 -6.81 -3.31 19.24
N ARG A 232 -7.16 -4.24 18.34
CA ARG A 232 -7.08 -4.04 16.88
C ARG A 232 -8.01 -2.96 16.30
N PRO A 233 -9.36 -3.05 16.45
CA PRO A 233 -10.27 -2.11 15.78
C PRO A 233 -10.28 -0.74 16.45
N ASP A 234 -10.67 0.31 15.72
CA ASP A 234 -11.04 1.57 16.36
C ASP A 234 -12.25 1.34 17.30
N PRO A 235 -12.14 1.72 18.59
CA PRO A 235 -13.11 1.37 19.61
C PRO A 235 -14.48 2.02 19.42
N LEU A 236 -14.63 3.06 18.60
CA LEU A 236 -15.90 3.75 18.39
C LEU A 236 -16.37 3.73 16.93
N ARG A 237 -15.47 3.40 15.99
CA ARG A 237 -15.72 3.52 14.55
C ARG A 237 -15.81 2.20 13.80
N ASP A 238 -15.11 1.16 14.27
CA ASP A 238 -14.99 -0.12 13.57
C ASP A 238 -15.84 -1.23 14.21
N ILE A 239 -15.90 -2.39 13.54
CA ILE A 239 -16.63 -3.57 14.04
C ILE A 239 -15.88 -4.16 15.25
N PRO A 240 -16.56 -4.40 16.39
CA PRO A 240 -15.93 -4.97 17.58
C PRO A 240 -15.73 -6.50 17.43
N LEU A 241 -14.64 -6.91 16.80
CA LEU A 241 -14.36 -8.33 16.51
C LEU A 241 -14.28 -9.23 17.77
N PHE A 242 -13.84 -8.67 18.90
CA PHE A 242 -13.78 -9.39 20.18
C PHE A 242 -15.16 -9.89 20.66
N VAL A 243 -16.25 -9.22 20.27
CA VAL A 243 -17.63 -9.62 20.62
C VAL A 243 -17.95 -10.97 20.01
N ARG A 244 -17.81 -11.09 18.69
CA ARG A 244 -18.05 -12.37 17.98
C ARG A 244 -17.09 -13.45 18.44
N TYR A 245 -15.85 -13.08 18.75
CA TYR A 245 -14.88 -14.02 19.31
C TYR A 245 -15.33 -14.59 20.66
N ALA A 246 -15.89 -13.76 21.55
CA ALA A 246 -16.42 -14.18 22.85
C ALA A 246 -17.66 -15.07 22.71
N GLU A 247 -18.58 -14.73 21.80
CA GLU A 247 -19.78 -15.54 21.51
C GLU A 247 -19.41 -16.95 21.04
N VAL A 248 -18.49 -17.04 20.08
CA VAL A 248 -18.02 -18.33 19.54
C VAL A 248 -17.20 -19.09 20.58
N THR A 249 -16.44 -18.40 21.44
CA THR A 249 -15.75 -19.01 22.58
C THR A 249 -16.74 -19.61 23.56
N ALA A 250 -17.81 -18.89 23.92
CA ALA A 250 -18.86 -19.39 24.79
C ALA A 250 -19.55 -20.63 24.18
N LEU A 251 -19.85 -20.61 22.88
CA LEU A 251 -20.36 -21.77 22.15
C LEU A 251 -19.38 -22.96 22.19
N GLY A 252 -18.08 -22.70 22.00
CA GLY A 252 -17.04 -23.71 22.12
C GLY A 252 -16.96 -24.33 23.52
N LEU A 253 -17.03 -23.51 24.57
CA LEU A 253 -17.06 -23.97 25.97
C LEU A 253 -18.29 -24.81 26.27
N MET A 254 -19.45 -24.48 25.68
CA MET A 254 -20.64 -25.32 25.76
C MET A 254 -20.40 -26.70 25.12
N PHE A 255 -19.79 -26.76 23.92
CA PHE A 255 -19.40 -28.03 23.30
C PHE A 255 -18.37 -28.80 24.13
N MET A 256 -17.39 -28.11 24.73
CA MET A 256 -16.40 -28.72 25.62
C MET A 256 -17.08 -29.37 26.83
N ALA A 257 -17.99 -28.67 27.49
CA ALA A 257 -18.77 -29.21 28.60
C ALA A 257 -19.60 -30.42 28.14
N ALA A 258 -20.37 -30.28 27.06
CA ALA A 258 -21.23 -31.35 26.55
C ALA A 258 -20.45 -32.61 26.17
N LEU A 259 -19.38 -32.48 25.39
CA LEU A 259 -18.58 -33.63 24.95
C LEU A 259 -17.75 -34.23 26.09
N SER A 260 -17.39 -33.46 27.12
CA SER A 260 -16.74 -34.04 28.30
C SER A 260 -17.65 -35.00 29.09
N LEU A 261 -18.98 -34.92 28.91
CA LEU A 261 -19.96 -35.83 29.51
C LEU A 261 -20.12 -37.13 28.71
N VAL A 262 -19.71 -37.15 27.43
CA VAL A 262 -19.88 -38.31 26.55
C VAL A 262 -18.76 -39.32 26.81
N ASP A 263 -19.12 -40.59 26.95
CA ASP A 263 -18.16 -41.67 27.12
C ASP A 263 -17.64 -42.19 25.78
N PHE A 264 -16.60 -41.54 25.26
CA PHE A 264 -15.91 -41.92 24.01
C PHE A 264 -15.09 -43.22 24.13
N LYS A 265 -15.19 -43.95 25.24
CA LYS A 265 -14.33 -45.11 25.55
C LYS A 265 -15.00 -46.45 25.24
N THR A 266 -16.31 -46.45 25.01
CA THR A 266 -17.13 -47.66 24.83
C THR A 266 -16.86 -48.36 23.49
N ALA A 267 -16.96 -49.69 23.51
CA ALA A 267 -16.74 -50.57 22.34
C ALA A 267 -17.64 -50.24 21.13
N GLY A 268 -18.78 -49.59 21.35
CA GLY A 268 -19.69 -49.18 20.27
C GLY A 268 -19.08 -48.19 19.27
N PHE A 269 -18.22 -47.28 19.73
CA PHE A 269 -17.47 -46.39 18.80
C PHE A 269 -16.37 -47.14 18.06
N LEU A 270 -15.85 -48.21 18.66
CA LEU A 270 -14.89 -49.09 18.00
C LEU A 270 -15.58 -49.81 16.85
N GLU A 271 -16.78 -50.38 17.04
CA GLU A 271 -17.57 -51.04 16.00
C GLU A 271 -17.93 -50.09 14.83
N LEU A 272 -18.25 -48.84 15.15
CA LEU A 272 -18.62 -47.80 14.19
C LEU A 272 -17.43 -46.98 13.64
N SER A 273 -16.19 -47.46 13.76
CA SER A 273 -14.98 -46.69 13.42
C SER A 273 -14.95 -46.09 12.00
N TYR A 274 -15.63 -46.71 11.02
CA TYR A 274 -15.71 -46.21 9.64
C TYR A 274 -16.85 -45.21 9.40
N LEU A 275 -17.84 -45.12 10.29
CA LEU A 275 -18.95 -44.16 10.16
C LEU A 275 -18.46 -42.70 10.20
N PRO A 276 -17.54 -42.29 11.12
CA PRO A 276 -16.91 -40.97 11.07
C PRO A 276 -16.15 -40.70 9.76
N LEU A 277 -15.52 -41.72 9.17
CA LEU A 277 -14.84 -41.57 7.87
C LEU A 277 -15.86 -41.30 6.76
N ILE A 278 -16.95 -42.08 6.70
CA ILE A 278 -18.02 -41.86 5.71
C ILE A 278 -18.59 -40.45 5.88
N ALA A 279 -18.90 -40.02 7.10
CA ALA A 279 -19.38 -38.67 7.37
C ALA A 279 -18.37 -37.58 6.94
N ALA A 280 -17.08 -37.76 7.22
CA ALA A 280 -16.02 -36.83 6.82
C ALA A 280 -15.89 -36.74 5.28
N LEU A 281 -15.97 -37.87 4.58
CA LEU A 281 -15.94 -37.93 3.12
C LEU A 281 -17.19 -37.32 2.51
N SER A 282 -18.38 -37.59 3.05
CA SER A 282 -19.65 -36.97 2.62
C SER A 282 -19.63 -35.45 2.78
N LEU A 283 -19.13 -34.94 3.91
CA LEU A 283 -18.94 -33.50 4.11
C LEU A 283 -17.93 -32.90 3.13
N SER A 284 -16.85 -33.64 2.85
CA SER A 284 -15.83 -33.22 1.87
C SER A 284 -16.40 -33.15 0.46
N VAL A 285 -17.24 -34.11 0.06
CA VAL A 285 -17.95 -34.12 -1.23
C VAL A 285 -18.97 -33.00 -1.29
N LEU A 286 -19.75 -32.78 -0.22
CA LEU A 286 -20.73 -31.68 -0.15
C LEU A 286 -20.06 -30.31 -0.37
N LEU A 287 -18.88 -30.12 0.20
CA LEU A 287 -18.08 -28.92 0.02
C LEU A 287 -17.48 -28.81 -1.39
N ILE A 288 -17.15 -29.92 -2.05
CA ILE A 288 -16.77 -29.91 -3.48
C ILE A 288 -17.95 -29.49 -4.36
N LEU A 289 -19.18 -29.93 -4.05
CA LEU A 289 -20.37 -29.66 -4.86
C LEU A 289 -20.93 -28.25 -4.64
N PHE A 290 -21.10 -27.85 -3.37
CA PHE A 290 -21.82 -26.62 -2.99
C PHE A 290 -20.94 -25.58 -2.28
N GLY A 291 -19.66 -25.87 -2.03
CA GLY A 291 -18.78 -24.97 -1.29
C GLY A 291 -18.39 -23.72 -2.06
N SER A 292 -18.25 -22.62 -1.35
CA SER A 292 -17.77 -21.33 -1.86
C SER A 292 -16.44 -20.91 -1.21
N GLY A 293 -15.71 -20.04 -1.89
CA GLY A 293 -14.46 -19.46 -1.41
C GLY A 293 -14.65 -18.07 -0.78
N PRO A 294 -13.75 -17.65 0.12
CA PRO A 294 -13.75 -16.29 0.63
C PRO A 294 -13.32 -15.30 -0.46
N GLY A 295 -14.13 -14.26 -0.67
CA GLY A 295 -13.88 -13.24 -1.70
C GLY A 295 -13.81 -13.85 -3.10
N ASN A 296 -12.75 -13.53 -3.84
CA ASN A 296 -12.51 -14.02 -5.20
C ASN A 296 -11.70 -15.34 -5.25
N SER A 297 -11.54 -16.04 -4.11
CA SER A 297 -10.76 -17.28 -4.06
C SER A 297 -11.49 -18.44 -4.76
N THR A 298 -10.72 -19.27 -5.46
CA THR A 298 -11.21 -20.51 -6.10
C THR A 298 -11.26 -21.71 -5.15
N ALA A 299 -10.80 -21.55 -3.90
CA ALA A 299 -10.83 -22.60 -2.89
C ALA A 299 -12.26 -22.80 -2.37
N LYS A 300 -12.73 -24.04 -2.29
CA LYS A 300 -14.07 -24.36 -1.76
C LYS A 300 -13.94 -24.69 -0.28
N VAL A 301 -14.29 -23.78 0.62
CA VAL A 301 -14.04 -23.94 2.07
C VAL A 301 -15.26 -23.70 2.95
N ASN A 302 -16.24 -22.94 2.47
CA ASN A 302 -17.42 -22.56 3.25
C ASN A 302 -18.70 -23.23 2.69
N LEU A 303 -19.55 -23.73 3.59
CA LEU A 303 -20.94 -24.10 3.29
C LEU A 303 -21.84 -23.10 4.04
N GLY A 304 -22.23 -22.03 3.35
CA GLY A 304 -22.90 -20.89 3.99
C GLY A 304 -21.99 -20.24 5.06
N PRO A 305 -22.47 -20.04 6.31
CA PRO A 305 -21.68 -19.40 7.37
C PRO A 305 -20.70 -20.34 8.11
N LEU A 306 -20.74 -21.66 7.84
CA LEU A 306 -19.96 -22.67 8.56
C LEU A 306 -18.80 -23.19 7.71
N GLN A 307 -17.70 -23.58 8.36
CA GLN A 307 -16.56 -24.26 7.72
C GLN A 307 -16.58 -25.75 8.10
N PRO A 308 -17.06 -26.64 7.20
CA PRO A 308 -17.17 -28.07 7.47
C PRO A 308 -15.84 -28.74 7.77
N ILE A 309 -14.74 -28.14 7.30
CA ILE A 309 -13.40 -28.69 7.47
C ILE A 309 -13.01 -28.88 8.93
N GLU A 310 -13.57 -28.08 9.83
CA GLU A 310 -13.32 -28.16 11.27
C GLU A 310 -14.00 -29.39 11.89
N ALA A 311 -15.22 -29.72 11.42
CA ALA A 311 -15.91 -30.95 11.80
C ALA A 311 -15.19 -32.19 11.21
N ILE A 312 -14.72 -32.11 9.97
CA ILE A 312 -13.96 -33.17 9.29
C ILE A 312 -12.73 -33.57 10.12
N ARG A 313 -12.00 -32.62 10.72
CA ARG A 313 -10.83 -32.90 11.58
C ARG A 313 -11.19 -33.77 12.79
N LEU A 314 -12.29 -33.45 13.48
CA LEU A 314 -12.76 -34.22 14.64
C LEU A 314 -13.24 -35.62 14.24
N LEU A 315 -13.98 -35.72 13.13
CA LEU A 315 -14.44 -37.00 12.59
C LEU A 315 -13.26 -37.90 12.16
N LEU A 316 -12.25 -37.30 11.53
CA LEU A 316 -11.02 -38.00 11.18
C LEU A 316 -10.24 -38.43 12.42
N ALA A 317 -10.19 -37.63 13.50
CA ALA A 317 -9.56 -38.05 14.76
C ALA A 317 -10.22 -39.32 15.32
N LEU A 318 -11.55 -39.39 15.31
CA LEU A 318 -12.32 -40.56 15.74
C LEU A 318 -12.06 -41.78 14.84
N PHE A 319 -12.01 -41.58 13.53
CA PHE A 319 -11.67 -42.65 12.57
C PHE A 319 -10.24 -43.17 12.77
N LEU A 320 -9.25 -42.27 12.86
CA LEU A 320 -7.83 -42.64 13.02
C LEU A 320 -7.63 -43.45 14.30
N ALA A 321 -8.29 -43.05 15.39
CA ALA A 321 -8.28 -43.80 16.63
C ALA A 321 -8.79 -45.24 16.44
N GLY A 322 -9.94 -45.40 15.78
CA GLY A 322 -10.54 -46.71 15.51
C GLY A 322 -9.70 -47.58 14.57
N TYR A 323 -9.21 -46.99 13.49
CA TYR A 323 -8.38 -47.67 12.49
C TYR A 323 -7.08 -48.20 13.07
N PHE A 324 -6.33 -47.36 13.79
CA PHE A 324 -5.04 -47.77 14.37
C PHE A 324 -5.22 -48.73 15.53
N THR A 325 -6.27 -48.59 16.35
CA THR A 325 -6.56 -49.56 17.42
C THR A 325 -6.73 -50.97 16.87
N ARG A 326 -7.42 -51.14 15.73
CA ARG A 326 -7.64 -52.46 15.12
C ARG A 326 -6.43 -53.02 14.35
N ARG A 327 -5.45 -52.19 13.99
CA ARG A 327 -4.38 -52.57 13.04
C ARG A 327 -2.96 -52.34 13.55
N TRP A 328 -2.74 -51.72 14.71
CA TRP A 328 -1.39 -51.35 15.16
C TRP A 328 -0.48 -52.56 15.42
N GLU A 329 -1.02 -53.66 15.94
CA GLU A 329 -0.27 -54.91 16.18
C GLU A 329 0.25 -55.47 14.87
N LEU A 330 -0.64 -55.62 13.88
CA LEU A 330 -0.30 -56.00 12.51
C LEU A 330 0.79 -55.08 11.92
N LEU A 331 0.65 -53.76 12.07
CA LEU A 331 1.62 -52.79 11.56
C LEU A 331 3.02 -52.91 12.19
N ARG A 332 3.14 -53.50 13.38
CA ARG A 332 4.41 -53.71 14.10
C ARG A 332 4.98 -55.11 13.95
N GLU A 333 4.16 -56.14 13.76
CA GLU A 333 4.60 -57.52 13.55
C GLU A 333 5.24 -57.76 12.19
N ILE A 334 4.90 -56.93 11.19
CA ILE A 334 5.50 -56.95 9.83
C ILE A 334 6.93 -56.36 9.84
N ARG A 335 7.76 -56.80 10.79
CA ARG A 335 9.17 -56.46 10.99
C ARG A 335 10.13 -57.24 10.06
N GLY A 336 9.64 -58.26 9.35
CA GLY A 336 10.40 -59.12 8.43
C GLY A 336 10.62 -58.51 7.04
N GLY A 337 11.82 -58.68 6.48
CA GLY A 337 12.34 -57.88 5.36
C GLY A 337 11.97 -58.27 3.91
N ALA A 338 12.13 -57.24 3.07
CA ALA A 338 12.56 -57.20 1.66
C ALA A 338 11.63 -57.70 0.53
N ILE A 339 11.22 -56.73 -0.30
CA ILE A 339 11.28 -56.89 -1.76
C ILE A 339 12.77 -57.10 -2.10
N ARG A 340 13.12 -58.32 -2.53
CA ARG A 340 14.50 -58.84 -2.59
C ARG A 340 15.46 -58.15 -3.59
N ASN A 341 15.01 -57.14 -4.36
CA ASN A 341 15.76 -56.62 -5.52
C ASN A 341 16.10 -55.11 -5.52
N LEU A 342 15.88 -54.34 -4.44
CA LEU A 342 16.35 -52.94 -4.35
C LEU A 342 17.25 -52.72 -3.12
N ARG A 343 18.49 -52.27 -3.36
CA ARG A 343 19.45 -51.84 -2.33
C ARG A 343 19.04 -50.49 -1.74
N LEU A 344 17.99 -50.46 -0.93
CA LEU A 344 17.58 -49.28 -0.17
C LEU A 344 18.25 -49.23 1.21
N PRO A 345 18.47 -48.03 1.79
CA PRO A 345 19.07 -47.88 3.12
C PRO A 345 18.24 -48.56 4.22
N ARG A 346 18.88 -49.14 5.24
CA ARG A 346 18.25 -49.86 6.38
C ARG A 346 17.14 -49.10 7.12
N TRP A 347 17.08 -47.77 7.00
CA TRP A 347 16.04 -46.92 7.60
C TRP A 347 14.74 -46.84 6.76
N VAL A 348 14.79 -47.20 5.47
CA VAL A 348 13.65 -47.29 4.54
C VAL A 348 13.32 -48.77 4.28
N ASN A 349 12.92 -49.51 5.32
CA ASN A 349 12.33 -50.83 5.12
C ASN A 349 10.96 -50.69 4.45
N LEU A 350 10.88 -50.87 3.12
CA LEU A 350 9.62 -51.03 2.38
C LEU A 350 9.10 -52.47 2.57
N PRO A 351 7.95 -52.66 3.26
CA PRO A 351 7.26 -53.95 3.31
C PRO A 351 6.60 -54.30 1.96
N ARG A 352 6.02 -55.50 1.83
CA ARG A 352 5.22 -55.94 0.66
C ARG A 352 4.16 -54.89 0.25
N SER A 353 3.81 -54.84 -1.03
CA SER A 353 2.90 -53.84 -1.66
C SER A 353 1.57 -53.67 -0.91
N GLU A 354 1.03 -54.76 -0.37
CA GLU A 354 -0.20 -54.82 0.45
C GLU A 354 -0.20 -53.88 1.67
N TYR A 355 0.98 -53.52 2.20
CA TYR A 355 1.12 -52.70 3.41
C TYR A 355 1.61 -51.27 3.14
N VAL A 356 2.15 -51.02 1.95
CA VAL A 356 2.39 -49.66 1.43
C VAL A 356 1.08 -49.06 0.93
N LEU A 357 0.16 -49.92 0.45
CA LEU A 357 -1.16 -49.57 -0.08
C LEU A 357 -1.99 -48.66 0.85
N PRO A 358 -2.12 -48.87 2.18
CA PRO A 358 -2.92 -47.99 3.02
C PRO A 358 -2.32 -46.58 3.22
N VAL A 359 -1.00 -46.46 3.33
CA VAL A 359 -0.32 -45.17 3.43
C VAL A 359 -0.36 -44.45 2.09
N GLY A 360 -0.07 -45.18 1.00
CA GLY A 360 -0.17 -44.68 -0.37
C GLY A 360 -1.59 -44.23 -0.71
N ALA A 361 -2.61 -45.02 -0.38
CA ALA A 361 -4.02 -44.70 -0.59
C ALA A 361 -4.47 -43.53 0.28
N GLY A 362 -4.04 -43.44 1.54
CA GLY A 362 -4.36 -42.30 2.42
C GLY A 362 -3.75 -40.99 1.91
N VAL A 363 -2.46 -41.00 1.55
CA VAL A 363 -1.78 -39.82 0.97
C VAL A 363 -2.34 -39.50 -0.41
N ALA A 364 -2.62 -40.49 -1.26
CA ALA A 364 -3.23 -40.29 -2.57
C ALA A 364 -4.65 -39.72 -2.45
N ALA A 365 -5.48 -40.22 -1.52
CA ALA A 365 -6.80 -39.66 -1.26
C ALA A 365 -6.70 -38.20 -0.79
N ALA A 366 -5.78 -37.88 0.12
CA ALA A 366 -5.54 -36.51 0.55
C ALA A 366 -5.10 -35.60 -0.61
N LEU A 367 -4.23 -36.09 -1.51
CA LEU A 367 -3.82 -35.37 -2.72
C LEU A 367 -4.98 -35.21 -3.73
N VAL A 368 -5.84 -36.21 -3.89
CA VAL A 368 -7.04 -36.13 -4.75
C VAL A 368 -8.02 -35.09 -4.20
N PHE A 369 -8.32 -35.13 -2.89
CA PHE A 369 -9.17 -34.13 -2.26
C PHE A 369 -8.57 -32.73 -2.33
N PHE A 370 -7.23 -32.61 -2.21
CA PHE A 370 -6.53 -31.35 -2.45
C PHE A 370 -6.81 -30.79 -3.85
N PHE A 371 -6.62 -31.59 -4.90
CA PHE A 371 -6.86 -31.15 -6.27
C PHE A 371 -8.33 -30.78 -6.53
N LEU A 372 -9.27 -31.48 -5.88
CA LEU A 372 -10.70 -31.23 -6.04
C LEU A 372 -11.19 -30.00 -5.24
N GLN A 373 -10.72 -29.81 -4.00
CA GLN A 373 -11.13 -28.70 -3.13
C GLN A 373 -10.36 -27.39 -3.42
N LYS A 374 -9.21 -27.50 -4.10
CA LYS A 374 -8.29 -26.39 -4.41
C LYS A 374 -7.79 -25.66 -3.15
N ASP A 375 -7.78 -26.33 -2.00
CA ASP A 375 -7.31 -25.79 -0.71
C ASP A 375 -6.13 -26.60 -0.15
N LEU A 376 -5.01 -25.91 0.05
CA LEU A 376 -3.73 -26.45 0.48
C LEU A 376 -3.67 -26.78 1.97
N GLY A 377 -4.27 -25.92 2.80
CA GLY A 377 -4.08 -25.93 4.24
C GLY A 377 -4.56 -27.24 4.86
N PRO A 378 -5.82 -27.63 4.63
CA PRO A 378 -6.38 -28.85 5.19
C PRO A 378 -5.68 -30.12 4.77
N ALA A 379 -5.39 -30.29 3.48
CA ALA A 379 -4.71 -31.48 3.00
C ALA A 379 -3.30 -31.63 3.62
N LEU A 380 -2.54 -30.55 3.73
CA LEU A 380 -1.19 -30.56 4.31
C LEU A 380 -1.21 -31.01 5.77
N PHE A 381 -1.98 -30.34 6.64
CA PHE A 381 -1.93 -30.66 8.07
C PHE A 381 -2.64 -31.99 8.37
N LEU A 382 -3.75 -32.35 7.69
CA LEU A 382 -4.41 -33.65 7.86
C LEU A 382 -3.45 -34.79 7.55
N SER A 383 -2.67 -34.66 6.46
CA SER A 383 -1.63 -35.63 6.10
C SER A 383 -0.52 -35.69 7.14
N CYS A 384 -0.07 -34.53 7.66
CA CYS A 384 0.94 -34.49 8.72
C CYS A 384 0.46 -35.20 9.99
N VAL A 385 -0.79 -34.99 10.41
CA VAL A 385 -1.38 -35.67 11.57
C VAL A 385 -1.50 -37.17 11.31
N PHE A 386 -2.01 -37.58 10.15
CA PHE A 386 -2.07 -38.99 9.75
C PHE A 386 -0.70 -39.67 9.80
N LEU A 387 0.32 -39.07 9.17
CA LEU A 387 1.68 -39.61 9.10
C LEU A 387 2.34 -39.66 10.48
N ALA A 388 2.07 -38.68 11.35
CA ALA A 388 2.57 -38.66 12.72
C ALA A 388 1.95 -39.79 13.56
N VAL A 389 0.62 -39.97 13.51
CA VAL A 389 -0.07 -41.06 14.21
C VAL A 389 0.37 -42.42 13.64
N TYR A 390 0.52 -42.52 12.32
CA TYR A 390 1.06 -43.71 11.66
C TYR A 390 2.48 -44.05 12.14
N ALA A 391 3.37 -43.05 12.23
CA ALA A 391 4.72 -43.24 12.76
C ALA A 391 4.72 -43.76 14.20
N VAL A 392 3.79 -43.26 15.03
CA VAL A 392 3.59 -43.74 16.42
C VAL A 392 3.09 -45.18 16.43
N ALA A 393 2.06 -45.49 15.65
CA ALA A 393 1.49 -46.83 15.55
C ALA A 393 2.55 -47.85 15.09
N ARG A 394 3.31 -47.53 14.04
CA ARG A 394 4.32 -48.41 13.45
C ARG A 394 5.63 -48.49 14.26
N GLY A 395 5.98 -47.44 14.99
CA GLY A 395 7.22 -47.37 15.78
C GLY A 395 8.50 -47.08 15.00
N ARG A 396 8.42 -46.75 13.70
CA ARG A 396 9.56 -46.29 12.86
C ARG A 396 9.12 -45.19 11.89
N ILE A 397 9.96 -44.17 11.74
CA ILE A 397 9.66 -42.96 10.96
C ILE A 397 9.83 -43.09 9.44
N GLY A 398 10.59 -44.07 8.94
CA GLY A 398 10.99 -44.11 7.51
C GLY A 398 9.84 -44.06 6.50
N MET A 399 8.72 -44.75 6.76
CA MET A 399 7.54 -44.71 5.88
C MET A 399 6.74 -43.40 6.03
N ALA A 400 6.72 -42.82 7.22
CA ALA A 400 6.11 -41.51 7.42
C ALA A 400 6.90 -40.42 6.66
N MET A 401 8.23 -40.52 6.66
CA MET A 401 9.10 -39.67 5.85
C MET A 401 8.88 -39.88 4.34
N ALA A 402 8.73 -41.12 3.87
CA ALA A 402 8.41 -41.41 2.47
C ALA A 402 7.03 -40.85 2.06
N GLY A 403 6.01 -40.99 2.93
CA GLY A 403 4.70 -40.40 2.72
C GLY A 403 4.73 -38.86 2.72
N PHE A 404 5.53 -38.26 3.60
CA PHE A 404 5.75 -36.81 3.63
C PHE A 404 6.48 -36.34 2.36
N ALA A 405 7.49 -37.08 1.89
CA ALA A 405 8.16 -36.80 0.63
C ALA A 405 7.19 -36.87 -0.55
N LEU A 406 6.33 -37.90 -0.60
CA LEU A 406 5.28 -38.03 -1.62
C LEU A 406 4.30 -36.85 -1.58
N LEU A 407 3.90 -36.40 -0.38
CA LEU A 407 3.07 -35.22 -0.20
C LEU A 407 3.75 -33.97 -0.78
N VAL A 408 5.01 -33.70 -0.40
CA VAL A 408 5.79 -32.57 -0.94
C VAL A 408 5.95 -32.67 -2.46
N SER A 409 6.19 -33.86 -3.00
CA SER A 409 6.24 -34.09 -4.45
C SER A 409 4.90 -33.80 -5.12
N GLY A 410 3.78 -34.22 -4.54
CA GLY A 410 2.44 -33.92 -5.04
C GLY A 410 2.15 -32.42 -5.08
N PHE A 411 2.58 -31.69 -4.05
CA PHE A 411 2.47 -30.22 -3.99
C PHE A 411 3.33 -29.55 -5.07
N PHE A 412 4.58 -30.02 -5.24
CA PHE A 412 5.48 -29.52 -6.27
C PHE A 412 4.92 -29.76 -7.67
N VAL A 413 4.36 -30.94 -7.94
CA VAL A 413 3.68 -31.26 -9.19
C VAL A 413 2.46 -30.36 -9.40
N GLY A 414 1.61 -30.18 -8.39
CA GLY A 414 0.45 -29.29 -8.46
C GLY A 414 0.81 -27.83 -8.73
N TYR A 415 1.93 -27.34 -8.16
CA TYR A 415 2.49 -26.03 -8.45
C TYR A 415 2.98 -25.93 -9.91
N ARG A 416 3.76 -26.91 -10.39
CA ARG A 416 4.28 -26.92 -11.77
C ARG A 416 3.16 -27.00 -12.81
N LEU A 417 2.10 -27.75 -12.52
CA LEU A 417 0.92 -27.90 -13.37
C LEU A 417 -0.09 -26.74 -13.24
N HIS A 418 0.18 -25.73 -12.41
CA HIS A 418 -0.69 -24.54 -12.22
C HIS A 418 -2.16 -24.89 -11.91
N VAL A 419 -2.41 -25.96 -11.15
CA VAL A 419 -3.78 -26.47 -10.90
C VAL A 419 -4.66 -25.46 -10.13
N SER A 420 -4.03 -24.61 -9.31
CA SER A 420 -4.68 -23.51 -8.60
C SER A 420 -3.83 -22.25 -8.66
N SER A 421 -4.42 -21.14 -9.11
CA SER A 421 -3.78 -19.81 -9.08
C SER A 421 -3.40 -19.43 -7.65
N THR A 422 -4.28 -19.70 -6.68
CA THR A 422 -4.05 -19.45 -5.25
C THR A 422 -2.79 -20.15 -4.72
N LEU A 423 -2.54 -21.41 -5.14
CA LEU A 423 -1.32 -22.13 -4.76
C LEU A 423 -0.08 -21.46 -5.37
N ALA A 424 -0.13 -21.17 -6.67
CA ALA A 424 0.98 -20.55 -7.38
C ALA A 424 1.35 -19.19 -6.77
N ASP A 425 0.35 -18.37 -6.44
CA ASP A 425 0.54 -17.09 -5.77
C ASP A 425 1.18 -17.25 -4.38
N ARG A 426 0.67 -18.16 -3.54
CA ARG A 426 1.22 -18.42 -2.20
C ARG A 426 2.67 -18.90 -2.24
N VAL A 427 3.03 -19.74 -3.21
CA VAL A 427 4.42 -20.20 -3.39
C VAL A 427 5.32 -19.06 -3.87
N ARG A 428 4.85 -18.23 -4.83
CA ARG A 428 5.60 -17.05 -5.30
C ARG A 428 5.84 -16.02 -4.21
N MET A 429 4.80 -15.72 -3.41
CA MET A 429 4.90 -14.83 -2.25
C MET A 429 5.89 -15.36 -1.21
N TRP A 430 5.93 -16.68 -1.00
CA TRP A 430 6.85 -17.32 -0.06
C TRP A 430 8.31 -17.36 -0.53
N GLN A 431 8.56 -17.64 -1.81
CA GLN A 431 9.94 -17.71 -2.34
C GLN A 431 10.64 -16.35 -2.33
N SER A 432 9.89 -15.28 -2.60
CA SER A 432 10.44 -13.92 -2.65
C SER A 432 9.50 -12.94 -1.92
N PRO A 433 9.44 -12.98 -0.58
CA PRO A 433 8.50 -12.14 0.19
C PRO A 433 8.80 -10.65 0.02
N TRP A 434 10.07 -10.29 -0.20
CA TRP A 434 10.49 -8.90 -0.41
C TRP A 434 10.48 -8.44 -1.87
N ASP A 435 10.31 -9.35 -2.84
CA ASP A 435 10.42 -9.06 -4.28
C ASP A 435 9.55 -10.05 -5.07
N ASN A 436 8.26 -9.78 -5.17
CA ASN A 436 7.35 -10.61 -5.97
C ASN A 436 6.38 -9.78 -6.81
N ALA A 437 5.84 -10.41 -7.85
CA ALA A 437 4.92 -9.78 -8.80
C ALA A 437 3.43 -10.12 -8.50
N VAL A 438 3.14 -10.64 -7.30
CA VAL A 438 1.76 -10.96 -6.89
C VAL A 438 1.12 -9.68 -6.35
N ALA A 439 -0.02 -9.28 -6.93
CA ALA A 439 -0.79 -8.14 -6.41
C ALA A 439 -1.29 -8.45 -4.99
N GLY A 440 -0.97 -7.59 -4.01
CA GLY A 440 -1.24 -7.87 -2.59
C GLY A 440 -0.37 -9.00 -2.01
N GLY A 441 0.81 -9.22 -2.60
CA GLY A 441 1.78 -10.24 -2.24
C GLY A 441 2.67 -9.93 -1.04
N ASP A 442 2.24 -9.00 -0.19
CA ASP A 442 2.97 -8.35 0.90
C ASP A 442 2.62 -8.91 2.29
N GLN A 443 1.72 -9.90 2.38
CA GLN A 443 1.19 -10.40 3.66
C GLN A 443 2.26 -10.91 4.62
N VAL A 444 3.24 -11.66 4.12
CA VAL A 444 4.39 -12.15 4.92
C VAL A 444 5.27 -10.98 5.35
N THR A 445 5.46 -9.99 4.49
CA THR A 445 6.21 -8.77 4.80
C THR A 445 5.56 -7.99 5.93
N HIS A 446 4.23 -7.79 5.89
CA HIS A 446 3.49 -7.15 6.98
C HIS A 446 3.60 -7.90 8.30
N ALA A 447 3.58 -9.24 8.26
CA ALA A 447 3.80 -10.05 9.45
C ALA A 447 5.19 -9.82 10.06
N ILE A 448 6.24 -9.84 9.23
CA ILE A 448 7.62 -9.61 9.66
C ILE A 448 7.79 -8.17 10.18
N TRP A 449 7.26 -7.16 9.49
CA TRP A 449 7.27 -5.77 9.94
C TRP A 449 6.59 -5.60 11.30
N ALA A 450 5.46 -6.25 11.54
CA ALA A 450 4.75 -6.18 12.82
C ALA A 450 5.56 -6.80 13.97
N MET A 451 6.13 -7.99 13.77
CA MET A 451 7.00 -8.64 14.77
C MET A 451 8.27 -7.82 15.03
N ALA A 452 8.89 -7.28 13.98
CA ALA A 452 10.07 -6.42 14.09
C ALA A 452 9.76 -5.09 14.80
N THR A 453 8.54 -4.57 14.63
CA THR A 453 8.04 -3.39 15.36
C THR A 453 7.95 -3.65 16.86
N GLY A 454 7.48 -4.84 17.27
CA GLY A 454 7.34 -5.19 18.68
C GLY A 454 8.67 -5.37 19.43
N GLY A 455 9.73 -5.79 18.74
CA GLY A 455 11.02 -5.98 19.41
C GLY A 455 10.96 -7.03 20.55
N PRO A 456 11.72 -6.87 21.64
CA PRO A 456 11.77 -7.86 22.72
C PRO A 456 10.49 -7.93 23.57
N PHE A 457 9.91 -6.79 23.93
CA PHE A 457 8.79 -6.68 24.90
C PHE A 457 7.47 -6.20 24.30
N GLY A 458 7.46 -5.88 23.01
CA GLY A 458 6.28 -5.38 22.33
C GLY A 458 6.14 -3.87 22.45
N THR A 459 5.14 -3.37 21.75
CA THR A 459 4.74 -1.95 21.80
C THR A 459 3.84 -1.63 22.99
N GLY A 460 3.33 -2.65 23.67
CA GLY A 460 2.32 -2.57 24.73
C GLY A 460 0.94 -3.01 24.23
N LEU A 461 0.22 -3.78 25.05
CA LEU A 461 -1.16 -4.20 24.76
C LEU A 461 -2.06 -2.99 24.51
N GLY A 462 -2.80 -2.99 23.40
CA GLY A 462 -3.65 -1.87 23.03
C GLY A 462 -2.95 -0.73 22.26
N LEU A 463 -1.61 -0.72 22.18
CA LEU A 463 -0.83 0.34 21.53
C LEU A 463 -0.31 -0.04 20.14
N GLY A 464 -0.26 -1.33 19.80
CA GLY A 464 0.18 -1.80 18.48
C GLY A 464 -0.75 -1.36 17.33
N ASP A 465 -0.19 -1.17 16.14
CA ASP A 465 -0.91 -0.77 14.93
C ASP A 465 -1.31 -1.99 14.09
N SER A 466 -1.89 -2.99 14.76
CA SER A 466 -2.29 -4.27 14.15
C SER A 466 -3.36 -4.13 13.06
N ARG A 467 -3.96 -2.94 12.91
CA ARG A 467 -4.83 -2.54 11.77
C ARG A 467 -4.18 -2.77 10.41
N TYR A 468 -2.85 -2.67 10.31
CA TYR A 468 -2.09 -2.85 9.06
C TYR A 468 -1.86 -4.30 8.69
N LEU A 469 -2.06 -5.26 9.60
CA LEU A 469 -1.89 -6.67 9.29
C LEU A 469 -3.07 -7.20 8.46
N PRO A 470 -2.86 -7.63 7.20
CA PRO A 470 -3.90 -8.28 6.43
C PRO A 470 -4.34 -9.57 7.15
N ALA A 471 -5.65 -9.79 7.29
CA ALA A 471 -6.18 -10.95 8.02
C ALA A 471 -5.58 -11.16 9.44
N GLY A 472 -5.11 -10.11 10.13
CA GLY A 472 -4.52 -10.26 11.47
C GLY A 472 -5.50 -10.64 12.60
N HIS A 473 -6.78 -10.81 12.27
CA HIS A 473 -7.76 -11.44 13.15
C HIS A 473 -7.81 -12.97 12.98
N THR A 474 -7.33 -13.51 11.85
CA THR A 474 -7.26 -14.94 11.56
C THR A 474 -5.80 -15.38 11.45
N ASP A 475 -5.20 -15.26 10.28
CA ASP A 475 -3.99 -15.98 9.87
C ASP A 475 -2.71 -15.34 10.43
N LEU A 476 -2.73 -14.01 10.62
CA LEU A 476 -1.58 -13.24 11.11
C LEU A 476 -1.71 -12.81 12.58
N ILE A 477 -2.54 -13.48 13.38
CA ILE A 477 -2.71 -13.10 14.80
C ILE A 477 -1.39 -13.22 15.60
N LEU A 478 -0.53 -14.18 15.26
CA LEU A 478 0.78 -14.31 15.90
C LEU A 478 1.65 -13.06 15.62
N ALA A 479 1.58 -12.48 14.42
CA ALA A 479 2.27 -11.24 14.13
C ALA A 479 1.72 -10.06 14.96
N ALA A 480 0.41 -10.01 15.19
CA ALA A 480 -0.21 -9.01 16.07
C ALA A 480 0.22 -9.17 17.54
N ILE A 481 0.31 -10.41 18.04
CA ILE A 481 0.88 -10.71 19.36
C ILE A 481 2.35 -10.27 19.42
N GLY A 482 3.13 -10.57 18.37
CA GLY A 482 4.52 -10.15 18.28
C GLY A 482 4.69 -8.63 18.25
N GLU A 483 3.73 -7.89 17.68
CA GLU A 483 3.75 -6.43 17.69
C GLU A 483 3.42 -5.83 19.06
N GLU A 484 2.42 -6.35 19.77
CA GLU A 484 1.95 -5.79 21.04
C GLU A 484 2.71 -6.29 22.26
N LEU A 485 3.10 -7.58 22.27
CA LEU A 485 3.78 -8.25 23.38
C LEU A 485 5.23 -8.68 23.06
N GLY A 486 5.69 -8.43 21.84
CA GLY A 486 7.07 -8.68 21.43
C GLY A 486 7.41 -10.16 21.29
N ALA A 487 8.72 -10.42 21.17
CA ALA A 487 9.28 -11.76 21.23
C ALA A 487 8.89 -12.48 22.53
N ALA A 488 8.83 -11.77 23.66
CA ALA A 488 8.41 -12.33 24.95
C ALA A 488 7.00 -12.92 24.91
N GLY A 489 6.03 -12.19 24.33
CA GLY A 489 4.66 -12.69 24.14
C GLY A 489 4.60 -13.95 23.27
N LEU A 490 5.37 -13.98 22.18
CA LEU A 490 5.45 -15.15 21.30
C LEU A 490 6.08 -16.36 21.99
N VAL A 491 7.06 -16.16 22.86
CA VAL A 491 7.63 -17.23 23.71
C VAL A 491 6.58 -17.76 24.69
N VAL A 492 5.79 -16.90 25.33
CA VAL A 492 4.69 -17.32 26.22
C VAL A 492 3.68 -18.19 25.47
N VAL A 493 3.30 -17.80 24.24
CA VAL A 493 2.42 -18.58 23.38
C VAL A 493 3.04 -19.94 23.02
N ALA A 494 4.32 -19.97 22.65
CA ALA A 494 5.03 -21.21 22.33
C ALA A 494 5.09 -22.16 23.53
N VAL A 495 5.36 -21.63 24.73
CA VAL A 495 5.37 -22.39 25.99
C VAL A 495 3.96 -22.91 26.31
N ALA A 496 2.92 -22.11 26.13
CA ALA A 496 1.53 -22.54 26.33
C ALA A 496 1.18 -23.74 25.43
N TYR A 497 1.51 -23.70 24.13
CA TYR A 497 1.32 -24.85 23.25
C TYR A 497 2.22 -26.04 23.60
N ALA A 498 3.45 -25.81 24.06
CA ALA A 498 4.33 -26.90 24.51
C ALA A 498 3.75 -27.62 25.75
N VAL A 499 3.18 -26.88 26.70
CA VAL A 499 2.46 -27.44 27.86
C VAL A 499 1.21 -28.20 27.39
N MET A 500 0.45 -27.65 26.45
CA MET A 500 -0.72 -28.32 25.86
C MET A 500 -0.35 -29.65 25.18
N ALA A 501 0.73 -29.66 24.39
CA ALA A 501 1.26 -30.85 23.74
C ALA A 501 1.69 -31.91 24.79
N TRP A 502 2.46 -31.47 25.79
CA TRP A 502 2.94 -32.35 26.87
C TRP A 502 1.78 -33.00 27.63
N ARG A 503 0.77 -32.21 28.00
CA ARG A 503 -0.42 -32.69 28.72
C ARG A 503 -1.29 -33.59 27.84
N GLY A 504 -1.55 -33.22 26.59
CA GLY A 504 -2.30 -34.03 25.64
C GLY A 504 -1.67 -35.42 25.41
N PHE A 505 -0.36 -35.48 25.15
CA PHE A 505 0.35 -36.77 25.03
C PHE A 505 0.43 -37.54 26.37
N ARG A 506 0.42 -36.83 27.51
CA ARG A 506 0.32 -37.47 28.82
C ARG A 506 -1.06 -38.11 29.03
N ILE A 507 -2.15 -37.46 28.63
CA ILE A 507 -3.51 -38.03 28.68
C ILE A 507 -3.57 -39.30 27.84
N GLY A 508 -3.03 -39.29 26.62
CA GLY A 508 -2.99 -40.48 25.78
C GLY A 508 -2.23 -41.65 26.44
N ARG A 509 -1.04 -41.39 27.02
CA ARG A 509 -0.25 -42.43 27.73
C ARG A 509 -0.92 -42.98 28.98
N LEU A 510 -1.91 -42.28 29.53
CA LEU A 510 -2.67 -42.68 30.71
C LEU A 510 -4.08 -43.16 30.34
N ALA A 511 -4.39 -43.26 29.05
CA ALA A 511 -5.71 -43.67 28.59
C ALA A 511 -6.03 -45.11 29.02
N PRO A 512 -7.31 -45.46 29.22
CA PRO A 512 -7.69 -46.82 29.64
C PRO A 512 -7.42 -47.89 28.57
N ASN A 513 -7.58 -47.53 27.29
CA ASN A 513 -7.49 -48.45 26.15
C ASN A 513 -6.73 -47.80 24.97
N ASP A 514 -6.37 -48.62 23.98
CA ASP A 514 -5.65 -48.20 22.78
C ASP A 514 -6.41 -47.15 21.96
N TYR A 515 -7.74 -47.24 21.93
CA TYR A 515 -8.59 -46.25 21.27
C TYR A 515 -8.44 -44.87 21.89
N GLY A 516 -8.51 -44.78 23.22
CA GLY A 516 -8.28 -43.54 23.96
C GLY A 516 -6.86 -43.00 23.77
N PHE A 517 -5.85 -43.88 23.68
CA PHE A 517 -4.47 -43.48 23.38
C PHE A 517 -4.35 -42.81 22.00
N PHE A 518 -4.85 -43.46 20.94
CA PHE A 518 -4.76 -42.92 19.59
C PHE A 518 -5.66 -41.71 19.38
N LEU A 519 -6.84 -41.68 20.00
CA LEU A 519 -7.75 -40.52 19.95
C LEU A 519 -7.12 -39.31 20.62
N ALA A 520 -6.59 -39.45 21.85
CA ALA A 520 -5.93 -38.37 22.55
C ALA A 520 -4.69 -37.86 21.80
N THR A 521 -3.90 -38.78 21.23
CA THR A 521 -2.72 -38.43 20.41
C THR A 521 -3.13 -37.67 19.15
N SER A 522 -4.16 -38.12 18.44
CA SER A 522 -4.66 -37.47 17.21
C SER A 522 -5.23 -36.08 17.50
N LEU A 523 -6.07 -35.93 18.53
CA LEU A 523 -6.63 -34.64 18.95
C LEU A 523 -5.53 -33.67 19.39
N THR A 524 -4.54 -34.15 20.14
CA THR A 524 -3.38 -33.31 20.52
C THR A 524 -2.65 -32.81 19.27
N LEU A 525 -2.40 -33.68 18.29
CA LEU A 525 -1.75 -33.28 17.05
C LEU A 525 -2.60 -32.30 16.22
N PHE A 526 -3.93 -32.46 16.20
CA PHE A 526 -4.83 -31.50 15.56
C PHE A 526 -4.82 -30.11 16.21
N LEU A 527 -4.44 -29.99 17.48
CA LEU A 527 -4.27 -28.69 18.15
C LEU A 527 -2.85 -28.11 17.94
N ILE A 528 -1.82 -28.95 17.88
CA ILE A 528 -0.42 -28.49 17.88
C ILE A 528 0.14 -28.27 16.46
N VAL A 529 -0.15 -29.17 15.52
CA VAL A 529 0.41 -29.08 14.16
C VAL A 529 -0.03 -27.79 13.45
N PRO A 530 -1.32 -27.37 13.48
CA PRO A 530 -1.74 -26.10 12.88
C PRO A 530 -1.01 -24.89 13.46
N ALA A 531 -0.80 -24.85 14.78
CA ALA A 531 -0.08 -23.74 15.43
C ALA A 531 1.37 -23.63 14.93
N LEU A 532 2.07 -24.76 14.76
CA LEU A 532 3.44 -24.79 14.23
C LEU A 532 3.49 -24.41 12.74
N VAL A 533 2.55 -24.92 11.93
CA VAL A 533 2.46 -24.58 10.50
C VAL A 533 2.22 -23.08 10.34
N MET A 534 1.28 -22.51 11.10
CA MET A 534 1.00 -21.07 11.05
C MET A 534 2.17 -20.23 11.56
N ALA A 535 2.80 -20.60 12.68
CA ALA A 535 4.00 -19.93 13.15
C ALA A 535 5.12 -19.93 12.10
N SER A 536 5.30 -21.06 11.39
CA SER A 536 6.28 -21.16 10.29
C SER A 536 5.93 -20.31 9.07
N GLY A 537 4.64 -20.20 8.73
CA GLY A 537 4.17 -19.40 7.59
C GLY A 537 4.29 -17.90 7.84
N VAL A 538 3.97 -17.45 9.05
CA VAL A 538 4.02 -16.03 9.47
C VAL A 538 5.45 -15.47 9.42
N ILE A 539 6.46 -16.30 9.71
CA ILE A 539 7.88 -15.91 9.63
C ILE A 539 8.53 -16.19 8.25
N GLY A 540 7.78 -16.74 7.29
CA GLY A 540 8.26 -17.03 5.93
C GLY A 540 9.08 -18.32 5.78
N VAL A 541 9.02 -19.26 6.72
CA VAL A 541 9.69 -20.58 6.58
C VAL A 541 8.91 -21.51 5.65
N THR A 542 7.58 -21.43 5.66
CA THR A 542 6.70 -22.17 4.74
C THR A 542 5.66 -21.23 4.09
N PRO A 543 4.98 -21.64 3.00
CA PRO A 543 3.88 -20.84 2.44
C PRO A 543 2.72 -20.66 3.42
N LEU A 544 2.06 -19.50 3.40
CA LEU A 544 0.87 -19.24 4.20
C LEU A 544 -0.26 -20.22 3.83
N THR A 545 -0.71 -21.01 4.80
CA THR A 545 -1.73 -22.05 4.58
C THR A 545 -3.16 -21.56 4.82
N GLY A 546 -3.35 -20.44 5.50
CA GLY A 546 -4.68 -19.89 5.82
C GLY A 546 -5.43 -20.70 6.88
N VAL A 547 -4.70 -21.34 7.79
CA VAL A 547 -5.28 -22.17 8.87
C VAL A 547 -5.39 -21.34 10.14
N VAL A 548 -6.46 -21.53 10.89
CA VAL A 548 -6.71 -20.83 12.15
C VAL A 548 -5.74 -21.35 13.23
N THR A 549 -5.11 -20.43 13.98
CA THR A 549 -4.26 -20.80 15.13
C THR A 549 -5.17 -21.15 16.33
N PRO A 550 -5.14 -22.39 16.86
CA PRO A 550 -6.13 -22.86 17.83
C PRO A 550 -6.23 -22.00 19.10
N PHE A 551 -7.44 -21.67 19.53
CA PHE A 551 -7.71 -20.79 20.70
C PHE A 551 -7.28 -19.33 20.58
N LEU A 552 -6.41 -18.95 19.65
CA LEU A 552 -5.96 -17.56 19.48
C LEU A 552 -6.77 -16.83 18.40
N SER A 553 -6.76 -17.36 17.18
CA SER A 553 -7.34 -16.71 16.00
C SER A 553 -8.87 -16.70 16.01
N TYR A 554 -9.48 -15.66 15.44
CA TYR A 554 -10.90 -15.63 15.11
C TYR A 554 -11.19 -16.65 14.00
N GLY A 555 -11.75 -17.80 14.36
CA GLY A 555 -11.93 -18.92 13.44
C GLY A 555 -13.37 -19.43 13.27
N GLY A 556 -14.38 -18.71 13.79
CA GLY A 556 -15.77 -19.17 13.76
C GLY A 556 -15.90 -20.63 14.25
N SER A 557 -16.31 -21.54 13.36
CA SER A 557 -16.42 -22.98 13.66
C SER A 557 -15.11 -23.65 14.13
N ALA A 558 -13.94 -23.14 13.76
CA ALA A 558 -12.66 -23.70 14.19
C ALA A 558 -12.46 -23.57 15.71
N MET A 559 -12.87 -22.43 16.28
CA MET A 559 -12.79 -22.22 17.73
C MET A 559 -13.67 -23.23 18.48
N ALA A 560 -14.90 -23.43 18.02
CA ALA A 560 -15.81 -24.42 18.59
C ALA A 560 -15.23 -25.85 18.49
N ALA A 561 -14.64 -26.22 17.34
CA ALA A 561 -14.01 -27.52 17.15
C ALA A 561 -12.78 -27.74 18.05
N ASN A 562 -11.96 -26.70 18.29
CA ASN A 562 -10.81 -26.79 19.18
C ASN A 562 -11.23 -27.03 20.65
N PHE A 563 -12.29 -26.36 21.12
CA PHE A 563 -12.85 -26.61 22.45
C PHE A 563 -13.55 -27.98 22.53
N ALA A 564 -14.21 -28.42 21.46
CA ALA A 564 -14.74 -29.78 21.36
C ALA A 564 -13.64 -30.85 21.52
N ALA A 565 -12.49 -30.65 20.87
CA ALA A 565 -11.32 -31.53 21.04
C ALA A 565 -10.85 -31.60 22.50
N LEU A 566 -10.80 -30.47 23.22
CA LEU A 566 -10.49 -30.46 24.66
C LEU A 566 -11.55 -31.16 25.51
N GLY A 567 -12.83 -31.06 25.14
CA GLY A 567 -13.92 -31.79 25.78
C GLY A 567 -13.74 -33.30 25.69
N ILE A 568 -13.39 -33.80 24.50
CA ILE A 568 -13.09 -35.23 24.27
C ILE A 568 -11.84 -35.65 25.07
N LEU A 569 -10.77 -34.84 25.06
CA LEU A 569 -9.57 -35.10 25.86
C LEU A 569 -9.86 -35.16 27.38
N ALA A 570 -10.75 -34.29 27.87
CA ALA A 570 -11.18 -34.30 29.27
C ALA A 570 -11.98 -35.57 29.63
N SER A 571 -12.84 -36.04 28.71
CA SER A 571 -13.55 -37.31 28.87
C SER A 571 -12.57 -38.49 29.02
N ILE A 572 -11.52 -38.54 28.18
CA ILE A 572 -10.47 -39.57 28.26
C ILE A 572 -9.68 -39.51 29.57
N HIS A 573 -9.34 -38.30 30.06
CA HIS A 573 -8.56 -38.12 31.29
C HIS A 573 -9.28 -38.61 32.57
N GLY A 574 -10.61 -38.55 32.59
CA GLY A 574 -11.41 -38.80 33.79
C GLY A 574 -11.31 -40.21 34.40
N ASP A 575 -10.78 -41.20 33.68
CA ASP A 575 -10.73 -42.59 34.15
C ASP A 575 -9.39 -43.02 34.79
N ARG A 576 -9.49 -43.73 35.93
CA ARG A 576 -8.39 -43.99 36.86
C ARG A 576 -7.82 -45.42 36.83
N ARG A 577 -8.12 -46.22 35.81
CA ARG A 577 -7.59 -47.59 35.69
C ARG A 577 -6.82 -47.74 34.38
N PRO A 578 -5.50 -47.50 34.37
CA PRO A 578 -4.68 -47.84 33.20
C PRO A 578 -4.72 -49.36 33.00
N SER A 579 -5.37 -49.83 31.93
CA SER A 579 -5.47 -51.25 31.58
C SER A 579 -4.64 -51.64 30.35
N GLY A 580 -4.18 -50.68 29.54
CA GLY A 580 -3.38 -50.95 28.33
C GLY A 580 -1.86 -50.99 28.59
N ASP A 581 -1.16 -51.96 27.98
CA ASP A 581 0.30 -51.96 27.89
C ASP A 581 0.77 -51.01 26.78
N PHE A 582 1.08 -49.77 27.17
CA PHE A 582 1.60 -48.77 26.23
C PHE A 582 3.13 -48.74 26.12
N THR A 583 3.85 -49.70 26.71
CA THR A 583 5.31 -49.76 26.58
C THR A 583 5.80 -49.66 25.12
N PRO A 584 5.13 -50.26 24.13
CA PRO A 584 5.57 -50.18 22.74
C PRO A 584 5.48 -48.78 22.13
N PHE A 585 4.61 -47.90 22.65
CA PHE A 585 4.39 -46.55 22.13
C PHE A 585 5.22 -45.46 22.82
N ARG A 586 5.88 -45.76 23.95
CA ARG A 586 6.61 -44.76 24.75
C ARG A 586 7.73 -44.07 23.96
N ALA A 587 8.59 -44.84 23.30
CA ALA A 587 9.69 -44.28 22.51
C ALA A 587 9.19 -43.48 21.30
N PRO A 588 8.25 -43.99 20.47
CA PRO A 588 7.70 -43.21 19.35
C PRO A 588 7.05 -41.88 19.76
N VAL A 589 6.26 -41.87 20.85
CA VAL A 589 5.64 -40.63 21.36
C VAL A 589 6.69 -39.66 21.89
N LYS A 590 7.74 -40.15 22.57
CA LYS A 590 8.87 -39.31 23.01
C LYS A 590 9.60 -38.67 21.83
N TRP A 591 9.87 -39.45 20.78
CA TRP A 591 10.47 -38.95 19.54
C TRP A 591 9.59 -37.89 18.87
N LEU A 592 8.30 -38.16 18.71
CA LEU A 592 7.35 -37.21 18.15
C LEU A 592 7.32 -35.89 18.95
N GLY A 593 7.22 -35.98 20.28
CA GLY A 593 7.27 -34.80 21.15
C GLY A 593 8.60 -34.04 21.05
N THR A 594 9.72 -34.75 20.91
CA THR A 594 11.05 -34.14 20.72
C THR A 594 11.14 -33.41 19.37
N VAL A 595 10.65 -34.01 18.29
CA VAL A 595 10.61 -33.37 16.96
C VAL A 595 9.76 -32.12 16.98
N LEU A 596 8.55 -32.18 17.53
CA LEU A 596 7.68 -31.00 17.66
C LEU A 596 8.34 -29.91 18.52
N GLY A 597 9.01 -30.29 19.61
CA GLY A 597 9.75 -29.36 20.48
C GLY A 597 10.94 -28.70 19.78
N VAL A 598 11.74 -29.45 19.02
CA VAL A 598 12.86 -28.91 18.23
C VAL A 598 12.33 -27.95 17.16
N CYS A 599 11.28 -28.32 16.43
CA CYS A 599 10.63 -27.42 15.47
C CYS A 599 10.18 -26.12 16.15
N ALA A 600 9.50 -26.20 17.29
CA ALA A 600 9.06 -25.02 18.04
C ALA A 600 10.24 -24.14 18.49
N LEU A 601 11.32 -24.73 19.00
CA LEU A 601 12.53 -24.01 19.41
C LEU A 601 13.22 -23.31 18.24
N VAL A 602 13.31 -23.96 17.08
CA VAL A 602 13.86 -23.35 15.87
C VAL A 602 13.01 -22.15 15.44
N LEU A 603 11.69 -22.28 15.44
CA LEU A 603 10.78 -21.18 15.11
C LEU A 603 10.92 -20.01 16.10
N VAL A 604 11.01 -20.28 17.40
CA VAL A 604 11.25 -19.26 18.44
C VAL A 604 12.60 -18.56 18.23
N ALA A 605 13.66 -19.30 17.93
CA ALA A 605 14.98 -18.72 17.66
C ALA A 605 14.97 -17.81 16.42
N LEU A 606 14.26 -18.21 15.36
CA LEU A 606 14.07 -17.39 14.16
C LEU A 606 13.29 -16.12 14.48
N VAL A 607 12.21 -16.21 15.25
CA VAL A 607 11.43 -15.04 15.71
C VAL A 607 12.31 -14.09 16.50
N ILE A 608 13.10 -14.57 17.47
CA ILE A 608 14.00 -13.74 18.27
C ILE A 608 15.04 -13.06 17.38
N ASN A 609 15.64 -13.80 16.44
CA ASN A 609 16.61 -13.23 15.51
C ASN A 609 15.98 -12.13 14.62
N MET A 610 14.75 -12.33 14.12
CA MET A 610 14.07 -11.37 13.25
C MET A 610 13.54 -10.14 14.01
N SER A 611 12.97 -10.34 15.19
CA SER A 611 12.32 -9.27 15.95
C SER A 611 13.29 -8.48 16.84
N VAL A 612 14.30 -9.13 17.41
CA VAL A 612 15.23 -8.53 18.38
C VAL A 612 16.58 -8.23 17.74
N VAL A 613 17.24 -9.23 17.15
CA VAL A 613 18.63 -9.06 16.65
C VAL A 613 18.69 -8.22 15.39
N ARG A 614 17.80 -8.50 14.42
CA ARG A 614 17.70 -7.77 13.13
C ARG A 614 16.43 -6.93 13.04
N GLY A 615 15.85 -6.58 14.19
CA GLY A 615 14.56 -5.88 14.25
C GLY A 615 14.56 -4.60 13.43
N ASP A 616 15.60 -3.77 13.57
CA ASP A 616 15.69 -2.49 12.88
C ASP A 616 15.87 -2.65 11.36
N ASP A 617 16.72 -3.58 10.92
CA ASP A 617 16.88 -3.91 9.50
C ASP A 617 15.55 -4.31 8.86
N TYR A 618 14.77 -5.16 9.54
CA TYR A 618 13.48 -5.61 9.03
C TYR A 618 12.44 -4.49 9.05
N VAL A 619 12.44 -3.59 10.04
CA VAL A 619 11.49 -2.48 10.12
C VAL A 619 11.56 -1.56 8.90
N VAL A 620 12.76 -1.30 8.37
CA VAL A 620 12.97 -0.37 7.24
C VAL A 620 13.09 -1.04 5.88
N ARG A 621 13.26 -2.36 5.85
CA ARG A 621 13.42 -3.12 4.60
C ARG A 621 12.19 -2.93 3.70
N PRO A 622 12.35 -2.52 2.44
CA PRO A 622 11.24 -2.31 1.52
C PRO A 622 10.81 -3.59 0.81
N HIS A 623 9.55 -3.65 0.41
CA HIS A 623 8.96 -4.73 -0.41
C HIS A 623 8.71 -4.24 -1.84
N LEU A 624 9.22 -4.93 -2.86
CA LEU A 624 8.95 -4.62 -4.26
C LEU A 624 7.74 -5.43 -4.77
N GLY A 625 6.58 -4.79 -4.78
CA GLY A 625 5.29 -5.39 -5.15
C GLY A 625 4.74 -4.88 -6.49
N ALA A 626 3.78 -5.62 -7.06
CA ALA A 626 3.03 -5.19 -8.24
C ALA A 626 1.80 -4.35 -7.85
N GLN A 627 1.63 -3.20 -8.50
CA GLN A 627 0.52 -2.28 -8.30
C GLN A 627 -0.63 -2.56 -9.30
N ALA A 628 -1.80 -1.97 -9.05
CA ALA A 628 -2.99 -2.15 -9.90
C ALA A 628 -2.82 -1.66 -11.35
N ASP A 629 -1.90 -0.71 -11.59
CA ASP A 629 -1.54 -0.23 -12.93
C ASP A 629 -0.52 -1.13 -13.65
N GLY A 630 -0.18 -2.29 -13.07
CA GLY A 630 0.80 -3.24 -13.59
C GLY A 630 2.26 -2.86 -13.34
N GLY A 631 2.51 -1.68 -12.75
CA GLY A 631 3.85 -1.24 -12.40
C GLY A 631 4.39 -1.90 -11.13
N ARG A 632 5.69 -2.17 -11.07
CA ARG A 632 6.35 -2.67 -9.85
C ARG A 632 6.94 -1.51 -9.06
N ARG A 633 6.58 -1.37 -7.79
CA ARG A 633 7.01 -0.25 -6.92
C ARG A 633 7.36 -0.73 -5.52
N TYR A 634 8.28 -0.02 -4.88
CA TYR A 634 8.65 -0.27 -3.49
C TYR A 634 7.56 0.23 -2.55
N GLU A 635 7.14 -0.66 -1.65
CA GLU A 635 6.27 -0.43 -0.51
C GLU A 635 7.10 -0.52 0.78
N TYR A 636 6.65 0.21 1.80
CA TYR A 636 7.39 0.38 3.05
C TYR A 636 6.48 0.08 4.24
N ASN A 637 7.07 -0.17 5.40
CA ASN A 637 6.33 -0.44 6.62
C ASN A 637 5.34 0.71 6.91
N PRO A 638 4.02 0.44 6.89
CA PRO A 638 3.01 1.50 7.01
C PRO A 638 3.06 2.23 8.36
N ARG A 639 3.60 1.58 9.40
CA ARG A 639 3.75 2.16 10.74
C ARG A 639 4.80 3.26 10.76
N LEU A 640 5.86 3.09 9.96
CA LEU A 640 6.88 4.11 9.79
C LEU A 640 6.36 5.26 8.91
N LEU A 641 5.59 4.95 7.87
CA LEU A 641 4.92 5.96 7.04
C LEU A 641 3.86 6.78 7.82
N ASP A 642 3.27 6.22 8.88
CA ASP A 642 2.38 6.96 9.77
C ASP A 642 3.13 7.99 10.60
N ILE A 643 4.34 7.66 11.08
CA ILE A 643 5.21 8.64 11.75
C ILE A 643 5.56 9.77 10.78
N VAL A 644 6.01 9.43 9.57
CA VAL A 644 6.28 10.43 8.52
C VAL A 644 5.07 11.34 8.33
N ARG A 645 3.85 10.79 8.25
CA ARG A 645 2.63 11.58 8.06
C ARG A 645 2.29 12.49 9.25
N GLN A 646 2.64 12.10 10.47
CA GLN A 646 2.38 12.86 11.70
C GLN A 646 3.43 13.93 11.99
N MET A 647 4.64 13.78 11.47
CA MET A 647 5.68 14.81 11.60
C MET A 647 5.19 16.12 10.97
N PRO A 648 5.35 17.29 11.59
CA PRO A 648 4.96 18.55 10.99
C PRO A 648 5.80 18.84 9.74
N ARG A 649 5.22 19.55 8.77
CA ARG A 649 5.96 20.02 7.58
C ARG A 649 6.49 21.44 7.80
N GLY A 650 7.76 21.64 7.50
CA GLY A 650 8.39 22.96 7.41
C GLY A 650 7.73 23.85 6.36
N THR A 651 8.04 25.13 6.40
CA THR A 651 7.49 26.14 5.49
C THR A 651 8.25 26.15 4.17
N VAL A 652 7.52 26.19 3.06
CA VAL A 652 8.09 26.48 1.75
C VAL A 652 8.05 27.98 1.55
N TYR A 653 9.21 28.62 1.41
CA TYR A 653 9.33 30.05 1.16
C TYR A 653 9.65 30.35 -0.31
N ASP A 654 9.19 31.50 -0.77
CA ASP A 654 9.63 32.11 -2.03
C ASP A 654 11.04 32.72 -1.87
N ARG A 655 11.57 33.27 -2.96
CA ARG A 655 12.92 33.85 -3.00
C ARG A 655 13.14 35.06 -2.08
N ARG A 656 12.06 35.68 -1.56
CA ARG A 656 12.05 36.86 -0.68
C ARG A 656 11.63 36.52 0.75
N GLY A 657 11.39 35.24 1.06
CA GLY A 657 10.94 34.80 2.37
C GLY A 657 9.43 34.90 2.60
N LEU A 658 8.61 35.03 1.55
CA LEU A 658 7.15 34.90 1.66
C LEU A 658 6.75 33.42 1.69
N PRO A 659 5.86 32.98 2.61
CA PRO A 659 5.48 31.58 2.71
C PRO A 659 4.55 31.16 1.57
N LEU A 660 5.01 30.26 0.71
CA LEU A 660 4.23 29.66 -0.37
C LEU A 660 3.38 28.47 0.10
N ALA A 661 3.83 27.77 1.14
CA ALA A 661 3.07 26.73 1.82
C ALA A 661 3.53 26.58 3.28
N THR A 662 2.60 26.49 4.24
CA THR A 662 2.94 26.37 5.67
C THR A 662 1.84 25.69 6.48
N GLU A 663 2.20 25.09 7.61
CA GLU A 663 1.26 24.59 8.64
C GLU A 663 1.21 25.50 9.88
N SER A 664 2.09 26.51 9.96
CA SER A 664 2.18 27.40 11.12
C SER A 664 1.21 28.58 11.00
N SER A 665 0.34 28.74 11.99
CA SER A 665 -0.54 29.92 12.12
C SER A 665 0.27 31.22 12.22
N ASP A 666 1.37 31.19 12.98
CA ASP A 666 2.19 32.38 13.24
C ASP A 666 2.85 32.88 11.94
N VAL A 667 3.29 31.96 11.08
CA VAL A 667 3.83 32.28 9.75
C VAL A 667 2.74 32.90 8.85
N VAL A 668 1.51 32.36 8.89
CA VAL A 668 0.37 32.91 8.13
C VAL A 668 0.02 34.32 8.62
N ASP A 669 -0.06 34.51 9.94
CA ASP A 669 -0.39 35.79 10.56
C ASP A 669 0.67 36.86 10.24
N GLY A 670 1.96 36.49 10.34
CA GLY A 670 3.08 37.38 9.99
C GLY A 670 3.10 37.78 8.51
N ALA A 671 2.68 36.89 7.61
CA ALA A 671 2.64 37.16 6.17
C ALA A 671 1.36 37.89 5.70
N ARG A 672 0.36 38.08 6.58
CA ARG A 672 -0.96 38.63 6.22
C ARG A 672 -0.88 39.98 5.52
N GLN A 673 -0.12 40.93 6.07
CA GLN A 673 0.03 42.25 5.47
C GLN A 673 0.73 42.20 4.11
N ALA A 674 1.72 41.31 3.95
CA ALA A 674 2.42 41.17 2.68
C ALA A 674 1.50 40.63 1.58
N TYR A 675 0.69 39.62 1.88
CA TYR A 675 -0.28 39.07 0.92
C TYR A 675 -1.45 40.02 0.63
N GLN A 676 -1.90 40.82 1.61
CA GLN A 676 -2.88 41.88 1.37
C GLN A 676 -2.39 42.90 0.34
N ARG A 677 -1.11 43.31 0.39
CA ARG A 677 -0.51 44.20 -0.64
C ARG A 677 -0.45 43.55 -2.03
N LEU A 678 -0.43 42.21 -2.10
CA LEU A 678 -0.51 41.44 -3.34
C LEU A 678 -1.95 41.19 -3.80
N GLY A 679 -2.97 41.70 -3.08
CA GLY A 679 -4.38 41.49 -3.41
C GLY A 679 -4.90 40.09 -3.07
N VAL A 680 -4.23 39.38 -2.16
CA VAL A 680 -4.63 38.05 -1.69
C VAL A 680 -5.15 38.13 -0.26
N SER A 681 -6.42 37.78 -0.09
CA SER A 681 -7.04 37.62 1.23
C SER A 681 -6.76 36.22 1.77
N LEU A 682 -5.91 36.12 2.80
CA LEU A 682 -5.57 34.83 3.41
C LEU A 682 -6.77 34.18 4.11
N ALA A 683 -7.78 34.95 4.52
CA ALA A 683 -9.00 34.42 5.13
C ALA A 683 -9.79 33.52 4.17
N ASP A 684 -9.73 33.80 2.87
CA ASP A 684 -10.48 33.05 1.84
C ASP A 684 -9.74 31.79 1.39
N VAL A 685 -8.42 31.75 1.54
CA VAL A 685 -7.55 30.70 0.96
C VAL A 685 -6.98 29.76 2.03
N CYS A 686 -6.82 30.25 3.27
CA CYS A 686 -6.27 29.50 4.39
C CYS A 686 -7.25 29.48 5.57
N PRO A 687 -8.11 28.44 5.66
CA PRO A 687 -9.00 28.27 6.81
C PRO A 687 -8.21 27.99 8.10
N HIS A 688 -8.77 28.36 9.26
CA HIS A 688 -8.15 28.25 10.59
C HIS A 688 -7.94 26.82 11.12
N VAL A 689 -8.41 25.79 10.40
CA VAL A 689 -8.24 24.39 10.81
C VAL A 689 -6.82 23.95 10.44
N THR A 690 -6.27 22.99 11.19
CA THR A 690 -4.90 22.39 11.14
C THR A 690 -4.48 21.78 9.79
N ALA A 691 -4.80 22.43 8.67
CA ALA A 691 -4.52 22.03 7.31
C ALA A 691 -3.39 22.87 6.73
N ARG A 692 -2.55 22.25 5.91
CA ARG A 692 -1.52 22.92 5.12
C ARG A 692 -2.11 24.11 4.34
N CYS A 693 -1.70 25.33 4.68
CA CYS A 693 -2.11 26.57 4.05
C CYS A 693 -1.25 26.84 2.82
N TYR A 694 -1.90 27.23 1.71
CA TYR A 694 -1.26 27.62 0.46
C TYR A 694 -1.72 29.02 0.07
N PRO A 695 -1.01 30.09 0.45
CA PRO A 695 -1.44 31.46 0.20
C PRO A 695 -1.77 31.79 -1.26
N LEU A 696 -1.04 31.23 -2.22
CA LEU A 696 -1.30 31.44 -3.65
C LEU A 696 -2.41 30.51 -4.22
N GLY A 697 -2.88 29.54 -3.43
CA GLY A 697 -3.88 28.55 -3.84
C GLY A 697 -3.53 27.85 -5.16
N GLY A 698 -4.55 27.66 -6.00
CA GLY A 698 -4.42 26.99 -7.31
C GLY A 698 -3.38 27.60 -8.24
N ARG A 699 -2.99 28.86 -8.03
CA ARG A 699 -2.01 29.58 -8.87
C ARG A 699 -0.58 29.06 -8.73
N ALA A 700 -0.30 28.25 -7.72
CA ALA A 700 1.01 27.63 -7.50
C ALA A 700 0.98 26.09 -7.46
N PHE A 701 -0.19 25.43 -7.60
CA PHE A 701 -0.30 23.97 -7.44
C PHE A 701 0.47 23.16 -8.49
N HIS A 702 0.67 23.68 -9.71
CA HIS A 702 1.52 23.03 -10.72
C HIS A 702 3.01 22.97 -10.34
N LEU A 703 3.40 23.75 -9.33
CA LEU A 703 4.75 23.80 -8.79
C LEU A 703 4.82 23.11 -7.43
N LEU A 704 4.01 23.57 -6.48
CA LEU A 704 4.06 23.12 -5.10
C LEU A 704 3.42 21.73 -4.94
N GLY A 705 2.39 21.44 -5.72
CA GLY A 705 1.40 20.40 -5.42
C GLY A 705 0.44 20.86 -4.32
N ASP A 706 -0.72 20.21 -4.24
CA ASP A 706 -1.63 20.36 -3.10
C ASP A 706 -1.61 19.07 -2.28
N ALA A 707 -0.91 19.08 -1.15
CA ALA A 707 -0.80 17.93 -0.26
C ALA A 707 -2.14 17.51 0.38
N ARG A 708 -3.16 18.39 0.36
CA ARG A 708 -4.50 18.12 0.92
C ARG A 708 -5.32 17.27 -0.05
N THR A 709 -5.34 17.66 -1.32
CA THR A 709 -6.17 17.01 -2.35
C THR A 709 -5.40 15.94 -3.14
N ARG A 710 -4.06 16.04 -3.19
CA ARG A 710 -3.16 15.13 -3.90
C ARG A 710 -3.56 14.86 -5.36
N VAL A 711 -4.13 15.87 -6.02
CA VAL A 711 -4.49 15.78 -7.44
C VAL A 711 -3.23 15.55 -8.27
N ASN A 712 -3.26 14.51 -9.12
CA ASN A 712 -2.12 14.07 -9.95
C ASN A 712 -0.82 13.78 -9.17
N TRP A 713 -0.90 13.49 -7.87
CA TRP A 713 0.29 13.33 -7.00
C TRP A 713 1.21 12.19 -7.44
N SER A 714 0.65 11.13 -8.01
CA SER A 714 1.37 9.95 -8.50
C SER A 714 1.56 9.94 -10.02
N ALA A 715 1.21 11.02 -10.72
CA ALA A 715 1.33 11.06 -12.18
C ALA A 715 2.81 11.03 -12.59
N PRO A 716 3.21 10.20 -13.56
CA PRO A 716 4.62 10.01 -13.92
C PRO A 716 5.27 11.26 -14.53
N ASN A 717 4.47 12.20 -15.03
CA ASN A 717 4.89 13.47 -15.62
C ASN A 717 4.64 14.67 -14.70
N SER A 718 4.69 14.45 -13.38
CA SER A 718 4.52 15.50 -12.36
C SER A 718 5.73 15.56 -11.44
N SER A 719 6.04 16.76 -10.95
CA SER A 719 7.02 17.05 -9.89
C SER A 719 6.44 18.14 -9.04
N TYR A 720 6.38 17.92 -7.73
CA TYR A 720 5.76 18.84 -6.79
C TYR A 720 6.70 19.03 -5.62
N VAL A 721 6.95 20.28 -5.22
CA VAL A 721 7.84 20.58 -4.09
C VAL A 721 7.40 19.85 -2.82
N GLU A 722 6.08 19.83 -2.53
CA GLU A 722 5.53 19.14 -1.36
C GLU A 722 5.70 17.61 -1.41
N ARG A 723 5.92 17.02 -2.58
CA ARG A 723 6.18 15.57 -2.73
C ARG A 723 7.67 15.27 -2.78
N ASP A 724 8.39 16.01 -3.59
CA ASP A 724 9.78 15.73 -3.96
C ASP A 724 10.77 16.21 -2.87
N ALA A 725 10.35 17.11 -1.98
CA ALA A 725 11.10 17.55 -0.81
C ALA A 725 10.45 17.09 0.52
N GLU A 726 9.65 16.02 0.52
CA GLU A 726 8.94 15.57 1.73
C GLU A 726 9.89 15.19 2.87
N ASP A 727 11.01 14.54 2.56
CA ASP A 727 12.08 14.17 3.46
C ASP A 727 12.67 15.42 4.15
N ARG A 728 13.04 16.43 3.35
CA ARG A 728 13.60 17.71 3.83
C ARG A 728 12.58 18.55 4.58
N LEU A 729 11.33 18.59 4.11
CA LEU A 729 10.22 19.30 4.75
C LEU A 729 9.82 18.69 6.10
N ARG A 730 10.09 17.41 6.31
CA ARG A 730 9.74 16.71 7.56
C ARG A 730 10.95 16.42 8.44
N GLY A 731 12.16 16.59 7.93
CA GLY A 731 13.37 16.53 8.74
C GLY A 731 14.06 15.21 8.88
N PHE A 732 14.05 14.39 7.83
CA PHE A 732 14.77 13.13 7.81
C PHE A 732 15.37 12.91 6.42
N GLU A 733 16.40 12.06 6.31
CA GLU A 733 16.92 11.64 5.02
C GLU A 733 16.24 10.32 4.62
N ASP A 734 15.70 10.26 3.39
CA ASP A 734 15.05 9.05 2.86
C ASP A 734 15.98 8.22 1.97
N HIS A 735 17.23 8.63 1.81
CA HIS A 735 18.27 8.08 0.94
C HIS A 735 17.73 7.57 -0.42
N ALA A 736 16.86 8.35 -1.05
CA ALA A 736 16.21 7.97 -2.30
C ALA A 736 17.24 7.63 -3.40
N SER A 737 17.07 6.47 -4.03
CA SER A 737 17.87 5.99 -5.16
C SER A 737 16.97 5.49 -6.29
N VAL A 738 17.32 5.83 -7.52
CA VAL A 738 16.61 5.31 -8.70
C VAL A 738 17.18 3.94 -9.05
N ILE A 739 16.33 2.93 -9.01
CA ILE A 739 16.68 1.54 -9.30
C ILE A 739 15.96 1.11 -10.58
N GLN A 740 16.67 0.47 -11.50
CA GLN A 740 16.06 -0.18 -12.65
C GLN A 740 15.46 -1.52 -12.21
N THR A 741 14.16 -1.66 -12.42
CA THR A 741 13.37 -2.88 -12.20
C THR A 741 12.71 -3.30 -13.50
N ASN A 742 11.86 -4.33 -13.46
CA ASN A 742 11.00 -4.72 -14.58
C ASN A 742 9.53 -4.54 -14.19
N ASP A 743 8.65 -4.25 -15.14
CA ASP A 743 7.21 -4.27 -14.92
C ASP A 743 6.66 -5.71 -14.85
N ALA A 744 5.35 -5.88 -14.63
CA ALA A 744 4.73 -7.21 -14.59
C ALA A 744 4.87 -7.98 -15.92
N ALA A 745 5.15 -7.30 -17.04
CA ALA A 745 5.36 -7.87 -18.37
C ALA A 745 6.85 -8.10 -18.70
N GLY A 746 7.77 -7.84 -17.76
CA GLY A 746 9.21 -8.02 -17.96
C GLY A 746 9.92 -6.87 -18.68
N ARG A 747 9.24 -5.75 -18.96
CA ARG A 747 9.84 -4.57 -19.59
C ARG A 747 10.61 -3.75 -18.56
N PRO A 748 11.79 -3.19 -18.90
CA PRO A 748 12.55 -2.39 -17.97
C PRO A 748 11.77 -1.14 -17.56
N MET A 749 11.80 -0.82 -16.27
CA MET A 749 11.20 0.37 -15.69
C MET A 749 12.08 0.93 -14.59
N PHE A 750 12.04 2.23 -14.36
CA PHE A 750 12.76 2.85 -13.24
C PHE A 750 11.80 3.11 -12.08
N THR A 751 12.24 2.78 -10.87
CA THR A 751 11.47 3.00 -9.64
C THR A 751 12.37 3.62 -8.57
N ILE A 752 11.76 4.36 -7.64
CA ILE A 752 12.50 5.03 -6.56
C ILE A 752 12.47 4.12 -5.32
N ARG A 753 13.65 3.73 -4.86
CA ARG A 753 13.85 3.04 -3.59
C ARG A 753 14.29 4.05 -2.53
N ARG A 754 13.59 4.08 -1.41
CA ARG A 754 13.89 4.88 -0.22
C ARG A 754 14.40 3.97 0.89
N ASP A 755 15.14 4.53 1.82
CA ASP A 755 15.60 3.89 3.04
C ASP A 755 15.31 4.83 4.21
N TYR A 756 14.44 4.39 5.11
CA TYR A 756 13.96 5.18 6.24
C TYR A 756 14.69 4.87 7.56
N ARG A 757 15.92 4.37 7.50
CA ARG A 757 16.75 4.07 8.69
C ARG A 757 16.84 5.21 9.70
N ASP A 758 16.86 6.45 9.24
CA ASP A 758 16.94 7.65 10.08
C ASP A 758 15.73 7.82 11.00
N LEU A 759 14.59 7.22 10.64
CA LEU A 759 13.36 7.28 11.42
C LEU A 759 13.28 6.18 12.49
N VAL A 760 14.18 5.18 12.49
CA VAL A 760 14.16 4.08 13.45
C VAL A 760 14.22 4.55 14.91
N PRO A 761 15.09 5.51 15.31
CA PRO A 761 15.11 6.01 16.68
C PRO A 761 13.79 6.67 17.10
N VAL A 762 13.20 7.50 16.23
CA VAL A 762 11.89 8.13 16.49
C VAL A 762 10.80 7.07 16.57
N PHE A 763 10.88 6.06 15.71
CA PHE A 763 9.94 4.95 15.66
C PHE A 763 9.94 4.08 16.93
N ARG A 764 11.12 3.76 17.47
CA ARG A 764 11.26 2.98 18.70
C ARG A 764 10.74 3.73 19.94
N HIS A 765 10.90 5.05 19.98
CA HIS A 765 10.51 5.90 21.11
C HIS A 765 9.23 6.72 20.88
N ARG A 766 8.38 6.31 19.95
CA ARG A 766 7.19 7.08 19.54
C ARG A 766 6.13 7.32 20.64
N TYR A 767 6.15 6.53 21.71
CA TYR A 767 5.28 6.73 22.89
C TYR A 767 5.99 7.41 24.06
N GLU A 768 7.25 7.82 23.87
CA GLU A 768 8.09 8.50 24.86
C GLU A 768 8.39 9.92 24.38
N PRO A 769 7.48 10.88 24.60
CA PRO A 769 7.61 12.23 24.04
C PRO A 769 8.92 12.92 24.50
N ASP A 770 9.36 12.67 25.72
CA ASP A 770 10.54 13.35 26.27
C ASP A 770 11.87 12.72 25.81
N HIS A 771 11.81 11.66 25.00
CA HIS A 771 13.01 11.00 24.50
C HIS A 771 13.81 11.92 23.54
N PRO A 772 15.16 12.01 23.65
CA PRO A 772 15.96 12.92 22.82
C PRO A 772 15.78 12.77 21.32
N ALA A 773 15.45 11.56 20.83
CA ALA A 773 15.14 11.33 19.42
C ALA A 773 13.83 12.03 18.99
N ALA A 774 12.77 11.93 19.80
CA ALA A 774 11.48 12.57 19.54
C ALA A 774 11.55 14.09 19.70
N VAL A 775 12.38 14.59 20.63
CA VAL A 775 12.64 16.03 20.80
C VAL A 775 13.42 16.59 19.61
N ARG A 776 14.50 15.93 19.17
CA ARG A 776 15.28 16.36 17.99
C ARG A 776 14.43 16.47 16.73
N SER A 777 13.60 15.46 16.46
CA SER A 777 12.69 15.46 15.30
C SER A 777 11.65 16.58 15.35
N ARG A 778 11.31 17.11 16.53
CA ARG A 778 10.33 18.21 16.69
C ARG A 778 10.96 19.59 16.59
N ASN A 779 12.20 19.74 17.02
CA ASN A 779 12.84 21.04 17.20
C ASN A 779 13.71 21.49 16.01
N GLN A 780 13.95 20.62 15.03
CA GLN A 780 14.77 20.96 13.88
C GLN A 780 13.93 21.70 12.82
N SER A 781 14.49 22.76 12.21
CA SER A 781 13.82 23.50 11.13
C SER A 781 14.01 22.76 9.81
N HIS A 782 12.93 22.69 9.04
CA HIS A 782 12.78 21.85 7.86
C HIS A 782 12.25 22.68 6.67
N ASP A 783 12.61 23.96 6.63
CA ASP A 783 12.08 24.90 5.65
C ASP A 783 12.79 24.77 4.30
N VAL A 784 12.04 24.94 3.21
CA VAL A 784 12.59 24.90 1.83
C VAL A 784 12.45 26.29 1.21
N ARG A 785 13.52 26.80 0.60
CA ARG A 785 13.51 28.10 -0.09
C ARG A 785 13.56 27.90 -1.60
N LEU A 786 12.57 28.45 -2.30
CA LEU A 786 12.46 28.38 -3.75
C LEU A 786 13.05 29.61 -4.42
N THR A 787 13.40 29.48 -5.70
CA THR A 787 13.80 30.60 -6.57
C THR A 787 12.62 31.43 -7.06
N ILE A 788 11.40 30.95 -6.84
CA ILE A 788 10.14 31.55 -7.28
C ILE A 788 9.92 32.89 -6.61
N ASP A 789 9.41 33.85 -7.36
CA ASP A 789 8.94 35.13 -6.84
C ASP A 789 7.41 35.10 -6.71
N ALA A 790 6.89 35.19 -5.48
CA ALA A 790 5.46 35.03 -5.24
C ALA A 790 4.60 36.08 -5.98
N ASN A 791 5.09 37.33 -6.07
CA ASN A 791 4.39 38.41 -6.75
C ASN A 791 4.37 38.17 -8.27
N LEU A 792 5.51 37.79 -8.86
CA LEU A 792 5.55 37.45 -10.28
C LEU A 792 4.68 36.23 -10.59
N GLN A 793 4.78 35.15 -9.81
CA GLN A 793 3.98 33.93 -9.99
C GLN A 793 2.48 34.25 -9.97
N LEU A 794 2.03 35.05 -9.00
CA LEU A 794 0.63 35.46 -8.88
C LEU A 794 0.14 36.20 -10.14
N ARG A 795 0.92 37.17 -10.62
CA ARG A 795 0.56 37.97 -11.81
C ARG A 795 0.57 37.14 -13.08
N VAL A 796 1.62 36.35 -13.30
CA VAL A 796 1.73 35.45 -14.45
C VAL A 796 0.57 34.44 -14.46
N ALA A 797 0.14 33.95 -13.29
CA ALA A 797 -1.02 33.06 -13.18
C ALA A 797 -2.32 33.73 -13.62
N SER A 798 -2.55 34.98 -13.21
CA SER A 798 -3.72 35.74 -13.63
C SER A 798 -3.72 35.98 -15.15
N ILE A 799 -2.60 36.44 -15.69
CA ILE A 799 -2.45 36.73 -17.13
C ILE A 799 -2.75 35.45 -17.93
N ILE A 800 -2.10 34.33 -17.60
CA ILE A 800 -2.28 33.08 -18.34
C ILE A 800 -3.70 32.54 -18.24
N ALA A 801 -4.36 32.67 -17.07
CA ALA A 801 -5.75 32.26 -16.91
C ALA A 801 -6.70 33.09 -17.81
N ASP A 802 -6.50 34.39 -17.89
CA ASP A 802 -7.33 35.28 -18.71
C ASP A 802 -7.19 34.96 -20.21
N TYR A 803 -5.97 34.73 -20.67
CA TYR A 803 -5.71 34.40 -22.07
C TYR A 803 -6.14 32.97 -22.44
N ALA A 804 -5.97 32.00 -21.53
CA ALA A 804 -6.51 30.64 -21.72
C ALA A 804 -8.04 30.68 -21.89
N LYS A 805 -8.73 31.44 -21.04
CA LYS A 805 -10.19 31.62 -21.11
C LYS A 805 -10.62 32.29 -22.41
N LYS A 806 -9.94 33.36 -22.84
CA LYS A 806 -10.22 34.05 -24.12
C LYS A 806 -10.04 33.14 -25.33
N ALA A 807 -9.03 32.27 -25.31
CA ALA A 807 -8.76 31.34 -26.41
C ALA A 807 -9.68 30.10 -26.42
N GLY A 808 -10.49 29.88 -25.38
CA GLY A 808 -11.25 28.63 -25.21
C GLY A 808 -10.36 27.39 -25.07
N GLY A 809 -9.09 27.60 -24.71
CA GLY A 809 -8.03 26.59 -24.71
C GLY A 809 -7.22 26.60 -23.42
N LYS A 810 -6.04 25.99 -23.46
CA LYS A 810 -5.08 25.95 -22.34
C LYS A 810 -3.90 26.85 -22.67
N ALA A 811 -3.18 27.30 -21.65
CA ALA A 811 -1.98 28.11 -21.85
C ALA A 811 -0.93 27.79 -20.79
N ALA A 812 0.33 28.02 -21.13
CA ALA A 812 1.48 27.80 -20.27
C ALA A 812 2.49 28.93 -20.41
N ALA A 813 3.15 29.25 -19.30
CA ALA A 813 4.28 30.17 -19.31
C ALA A 813 5.34 29.77 -18.29
N VAL A 814 6.57 30.17 -18.59
CA VAL A 814 7.73 30.04 -17.73
C VAL A 814 8.56 31.31 -17.81
N VAL A 815 9.13 31.73 -16.68
CA VAL A 815 10.02 32.87 -16.57
C VAL A 815 11.26 32.46 -15.80
N LEU A 816 12.43 32.71 -16.41
CA LEU A 816 13.75 32.38 -15.90
C LEU A 816 14.57 33.65 -15.68
N ASP A 817 15.47 33.60 -14.71
CA ASP A 817 16.64 34.47 -14.65
C ASP A 817 17.74 33.88 -15.55
N PRO A 818 18.11 34.56 -16.65
CA PRO A 818 19.10 34.03 -17.58
C PRO A 818 20.51 33.95 -16.99
N ASP A 819 20.85 34.79 -16.02
CA ASP A 819 22.20 34.91 -15.48
C ASP A 819 22.48 33.88 -14.36
N SER A 820 21.41 33.32 -13.75
CA SER A 820 21.53 32.38 -12.63
C SER A 820 20.83 31.03 -12.84
N GLY A 821 20.04 30.91 -13.92
CA GLY A 821 19.17 29.76 -14.20
C GLY A 821 17.98 29.62 -13.23
N ALA A 822 17.73 30.61 -12.37
CA ALA A 822 16.66 30.56 -11.38
C ALA A 822 15.27 30.57 -12.04
N LEU A 823 14.41 29.63 -11.65
CA LEU A 823 13.01 29.61 -12.06
C LEU A 823 12.21 30.62 -11.24
N LEU A 824 11.73 31.68 -11.89
CA LEU A 824 11.07 32.81 -11.23
C LEU A 824 9.55 32.66 -11.18
N ALA A 825 8.97 32.11 -12.25
CA ALA A 825 7.56 31.74 -12.32
C ALA A 825 7.36 30.57 -13.30
N SER A 826 6.41 29.68 -13.02
CA SER A 826 6.05 28.56 -13.89
C SER A 826 4.58 28.19 -13.69
N LEU A 827 3.89 27.94 -14.80
CA LEU A 827 2.50 27.48 -14.80
C LEU A 827 2.29 26.26 -15.68
N ASP A 828 1.13 25.62 -15.48
CA ASP A 828 0.53 24.51 -16.24
C ASP A 828 1.33 24.03 -17.46
N ARG A 829 1.66 22.72 -17.53
CA ARG A 829 2.39 22.09 -18.66
C ARG A 829 3.74 22.71 -19.07
N ALA A 830 4.21 23.82 -18.49
CA ALA A 830 5.44 24.46 -18.93
C ALA A 830 6.69 23.58 -18.75
N ARG A 831 6.73 22.76 -17.70
CA ARG A 831 7.86 21.86 -17.40
C ARG A 831 7.81 20.55 -18.17
N TYR A 832 6.63 19.97 -18.35
CA TYR A 832 6.44 18.58 -18.81
C TYR A 832 5.55 18.42 -20.05
N GLY A 833 4.80 19.45 -20.44
CA GLY A 833 3.97 19.44 -21.64
C GLY A 833 4.84 19.51 -22.88
N LEU A 834 4.71 18.51 -23.74
CA LEU A 834 5.43 18.42 -25.00
C LEU A 834 4.57 18.99 -26.11
N TYR A 835 5.12 19.98 -26.81
CA TYR A 835 4.42 20.69 -27.88
C TYR A 835 5.36 20.83 -29.08
N PRO A 836 4.84 20.80 -30.31
CA PRO A 836 5.62 21.22 -31.46
C PRO A 836 6.04 22.70 -31.27
N PRO A 837 7.34 23.02 -31.28
CA PRO A 837 7.83 24.38 -31.03
C PRO A 837 7.61 25.33 -32.23
N GLY A 838 7.40 24.78 -33.43
CA GLY A 838 7.27 25.56 -34.66
C GLY A 838 8.45 26.52 -34.85
N SER A 839 8.17 27.71 -35.38
CA SER A 839 9.20 28.70 -35.70
C SER A 839 10.08 29.16 -34.53
N THR A 840 9.72 28.89 -33.26
CA THR A 840 10.62 29.17 -32.13
C THR A 840 11.86 28.26 -32.13
N PHE A 841 11.77 27.07 -32.74
CA PHE A 841 12.89 26.13 -32.87
C PHE A 841 13.97 26.59 -33.85
N LYS A 842 13.67 27.56 -34.72
CA LYS A 842 14.65 28.19 -35.62
C LYS A 842 15.84 28.75 -34.84
N LEU A 843 15.65 29.14 -33.58
CA LEU A 843 16.73 29.57 -32.69
C LEU A 843 17.70 28.42 -32.36
N VAL A 844 17.19 27.20 -32.22
CA VAL A 844 18.02 26.00 -32.03
C VAL A 844 18.81 25.70 -33.31
N THR A 845 18.17 25.77 -34.47
CA THR A 845 18.83 25.58 -35.78
C THR A 845 19.89 26.65 -36.05
N ALA A 846 19.60 27.92 -35.76
CA ALA A 846 20.56 29.01 -35.87
C ALA A 846 21.75 28.82 -34.92
N SER A 847 21.47 28.46 -33.66
CA SER A 847 22.53 28.15 -32.68
C SER A 847 23.38 26.97 -33.13
N ALA A 848 22.79 25.92 -33.69
CA ALA A 848 23.52 24.77 -34.21
C ALA A 848 24.46 25.14 -35.36
N ALA A 849 24.02 26.01 -36.26
CA ALA A 849 24.86 26.52 -37.34
C ALA A 849 26.04 27.35 -36.81
N LEU A 850 25.78 28.32 -35.93
CA LEU A 850 26.83 29.18 -35.38
C LEU A 850 27.82 28.41 -34.49
N ARG A 851 27.36 27.37 -33.77
CA ARG A 851 28.23 26.45 -33.02
C ARG A 851 29.12 25.60 -33.92
N GLN A 852 28.65 25.24 -35.10
CA GLN A 852 29.41 24.45 -36.06
C GLN A 852 30.47 25.33 -36.75
N ASP A 853 30.05 26.49 -37.26
CA ASP A 853 30.91 27.48 -37.88
C ASP A 853 30.17 28.84 -37.91
N ALA A 854 30.77 29.86 -37.28
CA ALA A 854 30.22 31.21 -37.24
C ALA A 854 29.97 31.81 -38.64
N SER A 855 30.75 31.41 -39.65
CA SER A 855 30.56 31.86 -41.05
C SER A 855 29.22 31.44 -41.64
N LEU A 856 28.60 30.37 -41.10
CA LEU A 856 27.28 29.91 -41.54
C LEU A 856 26.17 30.93 -41.25
N GLY A 857 26.38 31.86 -40.32
CA GLY A 857 25.50 33.02 -40.10
C GLY A 857 25.31 33.89 -41.34
N ASN A 858 26.31 33.93 -42.22
CA ASN A 858 26.30 34.70 -43.47
C ASN A 858 25.80 33.87 -44.67
N SER A 859 25.36 32.63 -44.44
CA SER A 859 24.83 31.79 -45.52
C SER A 859 23.52 32.37 -46.02
N ALA A 860 23.46 32.69 -47.31
CA ALA A 860 22.25 33.12 -47.98
C ALA A 860 21.56 31.94 -48.68
N PHE A 861 20.23 31.87 -48.56
CA PHE A 861 19.40 30.86 -49.22
C PHE A 861 18.19 31.50 -49.88
N THR A 862 17.71 30.89 -50.96
CA THR A 862 16.61 31.45 -51.75
C THR A 862 15.27 30.91 -51.27
N CYS A 863 14.33 31.82 -51.07
CA CYS A 863 12.90 31.58 -50.94
C CYS A 863 12.19 32.07 -52.20
N VAL A 864 11.44 31.17 -52.85
CA VAL A 864 10.83 31.36 -54.16
C VAL A 864 9.32 31.15 -54.11
N ARG A 865 8.64 31.50 -55.21
CA ARG A 865 7.25 31.10 -55.45
C ARG A 865 7.23 29.65 -55.93
N LEU A 866 6.49 28.80 -55.23
CA LEU A 866 6.30 27.40 -55.58
C LEU A 866 5.20 27.23 -56.64
N PRO A 867 5.17 26.11 -57.39
CA PRO A 867 4.16 25.87 -58.43
C PRO A 867 2.71 25.85 -57.94
N ASP A 868 2.49 25.60 -56.65
CA ASP A 868 1.17 25.64 -56.00
C ASP A 868 0.78 27.06 -55.54
N GLY A 869 1.55 28.08 -55.92
CA GLY A 869 1.30 29.46 -55.53
C GLY A 869 1.62 29.76 -54.07
N ARG A 870 2.33 28.90 -53.33
CA ARG A 870 2.81 29.22 -51.98
C ARG A 870 4.24 29.77 -52.02
N VAL A 871 4.61 30.59 -51.04
CA VAL A 871 6.00 31.00 -50.82
C VAL A 871 6.74 29.85 -50.13
N GLY A 872 8.00 29.58 -50.51
CA GLY A 872 8.76 28.49 -49.93
C GLY A 872 10.02 28.09 -50.72
N SER A 873 10.44 26.84 -50.60
CA SER A 873 11.55 26.29 -51.39
C SER A 873 11.42 24.77 -51.58
N ARG A 874 11.97 24.27 -52.70
CA ARG A 874 12.19 22.84 -52.92
C ARG A 874 13.64 22.51 -52.57
N ILE A 875 13.83 21.46 -51.78
CA ILE A 875 15.15 21.05 -51.30
C ILE A 875 15.53 19.74 -51.99
N ASN A 876 16.70 19.73 -52.63
CA ASN A 876 17.23 18.57 -53.34
C ASN A 876 17.38 17.38 -52.38
N GLY A 877 16.81 16.23 -52.73
CA GLY A 877 16.77 15.04 -51.89
C GLY A 877 15.47 14.82 -51.12
N TRP A 878 14.53 15.79 -51.14
CA TRP A 878 13.21 15.67 -50.49
C TRP A 878 12.07 15.95 -51.46
N SER A 879 11.07 15.06 -51.50
CA SER A 879 9.94 15.14 -52.44
C SER A 879 8.88 16.18 -52.05
N ARG A 880 8.76 16.50 -50.75
CA ARG A 880 7.79 17.48 -50.24
C ARG A 880 8.40 18.88 -50.21
N PRO A 881 7.82 19.88 -50.90
CA PRO A 881 8.30 21.26 -50.82
C PRO A 881 8.06 21.83 -49.42
N VAL A 882 8.99 22.66 -48.95
CA VAL A 882 8.85 23.43 -47.72
C VAL A 882 8.11 24.73 -48.04
N ARG A 883 7.05 25.01 -47.29
CA ARG A 883 6.22 26.20 -47.46
C ARG A 883 6.43 27.15 -46.30
N ASP A 884 6.52 28.43 -46.63
CA ASP A 884 6.41 29.53 -45.69
C ASP A 884 4.94 29.76 -45.28
N ASP A 885 4.71 30.78 -44.45
CA ASP A 885 3.41 31.05 -43.88
C ASP A 885 2.36 31.29 -44.98
N VAL A 886 1.08 31.04 -44.69
CA VAL A 886 -0.01 31.28 -45.65
C VAL A 886 -0.12 32.79 -45.95
N MET A 887 0.24 33.62 -44.98
CA MET A 887 0.20 35.08 -45.10
C MET A 887 1.36 35.64 -45.94
N ASP A 888 2.40 34.85 -46.20
CA ASP A 888 3.52 35.25 -47.05
C ASP A 888 3.09 35.16 -48.52
N THR A 889 2.66 36.30 -49.06
CA THR A 889 2.15 36.41 -50.43
C THR A 889 3.24 36.63 -51.47
N HIS A 890 4.41 37.13 -51.06
CA HIS A 890 5.56 37.41 -51.92
C HIS A 890 6.79 36.65 -51.43
N PRO A 891 7.61 36.06 -52.32
CA PRO A 891 8.82 35.37 -51.90
C PRO A 891 9.79 36.31 -51.17
N HIS A 892 10.41 35.82 -50.11
CA HIS A 892 11.40 36.58 -49.35
C HIS A 892 12.69 36.85 -50.15
N GLY A 893 12.90 36.13 -51.27
CA GLY A 893 14.09 36.27 -52.10
C GLY A 893 15.28 35.50 -51.52
N THR A 894 16.49 35.94 -51.87
CA THR A 894 17.73 35.38 -51.32
C THR A 894 18.08 36.13 -50.04
N ILE A 895 17.96 35.45 -48.91
CA ILE A 895 18.05 36.04 -47.56
C ILE A 895 19.08 35.30 -46.71
N ASP A 896 19.66 36.01 -45.75
CA ASP A 896 20.61 35.47 -44.77
C ASP A 896 19.93 35.05 -43.44
N MET A 897 20.72 34.74 -42.41
CA MET A 897 20.17 34.32 -41.10
C MET A 897 19.37 35.43 -40.41
N HIS A 898 19.81 36.68 -40.54
CA HIS A 898 19.13 37.84 -39.97
C HIS A 898 17.72 37.93 -40.56
N ASP A 899 17.64 38.04 -41.88
CA ASP A 899 16.37 38.18 -42.59
C ASP A 899 15.49 36.93 -42.43
N GLY A 900 16.10 35.74 -42.39
CA GLY A 900 15.44 34.47 -42.10
C GLY A 900 14.76 34.45 -40.72
N LEU A 901 15.36 35.03 -39.70
CA LEU A 901 14.76 35.16 -38.36
C LEU A 901 13.72 36.27 -38.28
N VAL A 902 13.99 37.43 -38.89
CA VAL A 902 13.10 38.60 -38.88
C VAL A 902 11.79 38.30 -39.61
N HIS A 903 11.86 37.76 -40.83
CA HIS A 903 10.71 37.32 -41.61
C HIS A 903 10.18 35.95 -41.20
N SER A 904 10.89 35.23 -40.33
CA SER A 904 10.52 33.89 -39.90
C SER A 904 10.37 32.91 -41.07
N CYS A 905 11.28 32.94 -42.04
CA CYS A 905 11.24 32.11 -43.24
C CYS A 905 11.58 30.63 -42.94
N ASN A 906 10.59 29.73 -43.06
CA ASN A 906 10.76 28.27 -43.05
C ASN A 906 11.71 27.80 -44.17
N ALA A 907 11.61 28.37 -45.37
CA ALA A 907 12.45 27.96 -46.50
C ALA A 907 13.95 28.17 -46.25
N TYR A 908 14.32 29.28 -45.60
CA TYR A 908 15.70 29.53 -45.17
C TYR A 908 16.17 28.46 -44.17
N PHE A 909 15.41 28.25 -43.10
CA PHE A 909 15.80 27.36 -42.01
C PHE A 909 15.82 25.88 -42.39
N ALA A 910 14.98 25.48 -43.34
CA ALA A 910 15.02 24.13 -43.89
C ALA A 910 16.29 23.88 -44.73
N GLN A 911 16.71 24.87 -45.53
CA GLN A 911 17.96 24.79 -46.30
C GLN A 911 19.19 24.86 -45.38
N LEU A 912 19.16 25.72 -44.35
CA LEU A 912 20.21 25.80 -43.33
C LEU A 912 20.35 24.46 -42.60
N ALA A 913 19.25 23.84 -42.16
CA ALA A 913 19.28 22.54 -41.48
C ALA A 913 19.91 21.44 -42.35
N VAL A 914 19.62 21.43 -43.65
CA VAL A 914 20.23 20.50 -44.59
C VAL A 914 21.72 20.80 -44.81
N LYS A 915 22.12 22.08 -44.86
CA LYS A 915 23.53 22.47 -44.99
C LYS A 915 24.37 22.05 -43.79
N ILE A 916 23.85 22.21 -42.57
CA ILE A 916 24.58 21.86 -41.34
C ILE A 916 24.56 20.35 -41.05
N GLY A 917 23.52 19.65 -41.50
CA GLY A 917 23.34 18.22 -41.27
C GLY A 917 22.62 17.90 -39.93
N PRO A 918 22.20 16.64 -39.74
CA PRO A 918 21.39 16.23 -38.61
C PRO A 918 22.17 16.14 -37.29
N GLU A 919 23.47 15.82 -37.33
CA GLU A 919 24.29 15.62 -36.13
C GLU A 919 24.51 16.91 -35.31
N PRO A 920 24.93 18.06 -35.90
CA PRO A 920 25.08 19.30 -35.13
C PRO A 920 23.77 19.79 -34.52
N LEU A 921 22.65 19.58 -35.24
CA LEU A 921 21.32 19.93 -34.78
C LEU A 921 20.89 19.05 -33.59
N LEU A 922 21.16 17.75 -33.64
CA LEU A 922 20.92 16.80 -32.56
C LEU A 922 21.78 17.09 -31.32
N ASP A 923 23.07 17.39 -31.47
CA ASP A 923 23.95 17.79 -30.36
C ASP A 923 23.42 19.05 -29.67
N THR A 924 23.11 20.08 -30.46
CA THR A 924 22.62 21.36 -29.95
C THR A 924 21.29 21.19 -29.21
N ALA A 925 20.34 20.44 -29.80
CA ALA A 925 19.07 20.13 -29.16
C ALA A 925 19.27 19.32 -27.86
N ALA A 926 20.16 18.33 -27.85
CA ALA A 926 20.45 17.50 -26.68
C ALA A 926 21.03 18.32 -25.52
N ARG A 927 21.96 19.24 -25.77
CA ARG A 927 22.53 20.15 -24.76
C ARG A 927 21.48 21.06 -24.12
N LEU A 928 20.49 21.49 -24.89
CA LEU A 928 19.32 22.25 -24.42
C LEU A 928 18.29 21.37 -23.70
N GLY A 929 18.49 20.05 -23.69
CA GLY A 929 17.58 19.06 -23.14
C GLY A 929 16.36 18.79 -24.02
N ILE A 930 16.36 19.18 -25.29
CA ILE A 930 15.27 18.96 -26.25
C ILE A 930 15.46 17.60 -26.94
N SER A 931 14.59 16.65 -26.64
CA SER A 931 14.58 15.33 -27.29
C SER A 931 13.81 15.41 -28.62
N LEU A 932 14.51 15.31 -29.75
CA LEU A 932 13.87 15.41 -31.08
C LEU A 932 13.07 14.15 -31.47
N THR A 933 13.37 12.97 -30.92
CA THR A 933 12.53 11.76 -31.09
C THR A 933 12.74 10.75 -29.93
N PRO A 934 11.82 9.81 -29.66
CA PRO A 934 12.05 8.68 -28.73
C PRO A 934 13.19 7.75 -29.22
N SER A 935 14.19 7.50 -28.36
CA SER A 935 15.45 6.79 -28.66
C SER A 935 15.24 5.29 -28.93
N SER A 936 15.39 4.83 -30.17
CA SER A 936 16.61 4.14 -30.64
C SER A 936 17.02 4.48 -32.09
N ASN A 937 16.18 5.22 -32.83
CA ASN A 937 16.36 5.53 -34.26
C ASN A 937 16.36 7.05 -34.57
N ALA A 938 16.75 7.89 -33.60
CA ALA A 938 16.60 9.35 -33.69
C ALA A 938 17.34 9.97 -34.89
N LEU A 939 18.58 9.54 -35.13
CA LEU A 939 19.38 10.05 -36.25
C LEU A 939 18.74 9.73 -37.60
N ARG A 940 18.20 8.51 -37.75
CA ARG A 940 17.51 8.09 -38.98
C ARG A 940 16.24 8.91 -39.22
N ARG A 941 15.38 9.08 -38.21
CA ARG A 941 14.13 9.86 -38.35
C ARG A 941 14.38 11.34 -38.61
N VAL A 942 15.37 11.92 -37.92
CA VAL A 942 15.78 13.30 -38.18
C VAL A 942 16.34 13.44 -39.59
N ARG A 943 17.13 12.49 -40.11
CA ARG A 943 17.59 12.49 -41.52
C ARG A 943 16.43 12.49 -42.52
N GLU A 944 15.42 11.65 -42.29
CA GLU A 944 14.25 11.53 -43.17
C GLU A 944 13.39 12.82 -43.20
N THR A 945 13.38 13.59 -42.11
CA THR A 945 12.55 14.81 -41.94
C THR A 945 13.35 16.09 -41.70
N LEU A 946 14.65 16.10 -42.03
CA LEU A 946 15.60 17.16 -41.65
C LEU A 946 15.15 18.57 -42.05
N PRO A 947 14.63 18.81 -43.27
CA PRO A 947 14.05 20.09 -43.63
C PRO A 947 12.97 20.57 -42.67
N GLN A 948 12.04 19.69 -42.29
CA GLN A 948 10.93 19.99 -41.38
C GLN A 948 11.41 20.28 -39.96
N VAL A 949 12.34 19.46 -39.47
CA VAL A 949 13.00 19.64 -38.17
C VAL A 949 13.67 21.01 -38.10
N GLY A 950 14.29 21.47 -39.19
CA GLY A 950 14.98 22.76 -39.27
C GLY A 950 14.15 23.99 -38.88
N TYR A 951 12.83 23.96 -39.10
CA TYR A 951 11.92 25.04 -38.69
C TYR A 951 10.94 24.62 -37.58
N GLY A 952 11.22 23.52 -36.88
CA GLY A 952 10.48 23.07 -35.70
C GLY A 952 9.19 22.31 -35.98
N GLN A 953 9.12 21.63 -37.13
CA GLN A 953 8.04 20.73 -37.53
C GLN A 953 8.54 19.28 -37.70
N GLY A 954 7.64 18.34 -37.97
CA GLY A 954 7.96 16.91 -38.04
C GLY A 954 7.87 16.27 -36.65
N ASP A 955 8.89 15.50 -36.27
CA ASP A 955 8.89 14.76 -34.99
C ASP A 955 9.30 15.61 -33.77
N VAL A 956 9.61 16.91 -33.96
CA VAL A 956 10.15 17.78 -32.92
C VAL A 956 9.09 18.19 -31.91
N VAL A 957 9.33 17.91 -30.64
CA VAL A 957 8.56 18.44 -29.52
C VAL A 957 9.46 19.02 -28.44
N ALA A 958 9.05 20.15 -27.88
CA ALA A 958 9.73 20.82 -26.78
C ALA A 958 8.75 21.26 -25.71
N THR A 959 9.25 21.41 -24.48
CA THR A 959 8.49 22.02 -23.40
C THR A 959 8.77 23.53 -23.38
N PRO A 960 7.83 24.37 -22.91
CA PRO A 960 8.09 25.80 -22.74
C PRO A 960 9.34 26.07 -21.90
N MET A 961 9.58 25.28 -20.85
CA MET A 961 10.81 25.33 -20.06
C MET A 961 12.07 25.19 -20.93
N ARG A 962 12.12 24.18 -21.80
CA ARG A 962 13.28 23.95 -22.67
C ARG A 962 13.47 25.10 -23.64
N MET A 963 12.40 25.64 -24.22
CA MET A 963 12.49 26.80 -25.12
C MET A 963 12.88 28.09 -24.40
N ALA A 964 12.47 28.28 -23.15
CA ALA A 964 12.92 29.41 -22.32
C ALA A 964 14.43 29.33 -22.03
N ARG A 965 14.98 28.12 -21.86
CA ARG A 965 16.44 27.92 -21.71
C ARG A 965 17.22 28.34 -22.95
N VAL A 966 16.67 28.15 -24.16
CA VAL A 966 17.29 28.60 -25.42
C VAL A 966 17.49 30.12 -25.39
N VAL A 967 16.42 30.86 -25.12
CA VAL A 967 16.48 32.34 -25.08
C VAL A 967 17.23 32.84 -23.85
N ALA A 968 17.25 32.10 -22.74
CA ALA A 968 18.06 32.43 -21.58
C ALA A 968 19.57 32.36 -21.89
N ALA A 969 20.01 31.34 -22.63
CA ALA A 969 21.41 31.23 -23.04
C ALA A 969 21.82 32.38 -23.98
N ILE A 970 20.95 32.76 -24.92
CA ILE A 970 21.18 33.93 -25.79
C ILE A 970 21.25 35.22 -24.97
N ALA A 971 20.36 35.39 -23.98
CA ALA A 971 20.33 36.55 -23.11
C ALA A 971 21.54 36.67 -22.16
N SER A 972 22.14 35.53 -21.79
CA SER A 972 23.33 35.41 -20.93
C SER A 972 24.63 35.31 -21.74
N ASN A 973 24.71 35.99 -22.90
CA ASN A 973 25.89 36.02 -23.78
C ASN A 973 26.43 34.63 -24.13
N GLY A 974 25.56 33.65 -24.36
CA GLY A 974 25.91 32.30 -24.76
C GLY A 974 26.17 31.33 -23.61
N VAL A 975 26.03 31.76 -22.34
CA VAL A 975 26.16 30.89 -21.18
C VAL A 975 24.84 30.19 -20.87
N LEU A 976 24.84 28.85 -20.91
CA LEU A 976 23.68 28.05 -20.54
C LEU A 976 23.79 27.59 -19.09
N HIS A 977 22.90 28.10 -18.24
CA HIS A 977 22.80 27.67 -16.84
C HIS A 977 21.85 26.48 -16.67
N GLU A 978 22.15 25.63 -15.67
CA GLU A 978 21.20 24.64 -15.18
C GLU A 978 20.01 25.35 -14.52
N THR A 979 18.79 24.89 -14.83
CA THR A 979 17.57 25.49 -14.27
C THR A 979 17.38 25.05 -12.82
N ARG A 980 17.29 26.01 -11.90
CA ARG A 980 17.13 25.75 -10.47
C ARG A 980 15.76 26.18 -9.98
N LEU A 981 15.11 25.32 -9.20
CA LEU A 981 13.86 25.63 -8.48
C LEU A 981 14.11 26.00 -7.02
N GLU A 982 15.20 25.51 -6.42
CA GLU A 982 15.53 25.73 -5.02
C GLU A 982 16.77 26.64 -4.88
N GLN A 983 16.79 27.41 -3.80
CA GLN A 983 17.94 28.22 -3.41
C GLN A 983 18.92 27.35 -2.63
N THR A 984 20.06 27.03 -3.25
CA THR A 984 21.19 26.35 -2.60
C THR A 984 22.36 27.33 -2.44
N GLU A 985 22.99 27.31 -1.26
CA GLU A 985 24.22 28.06 -0.94
C GLU A 985 25.42 27.10 -0.98
N PRO A 986 26.51 27.41 -1.72
CA PRO A 986 26.69 28.56 -2.61
C PRO A 986 25.92 28.40 -3.94
N ALA A 987 25.48 29.53 -4.49
CA ALA A 987 24.61 29.63 -5.67
C ALA A 987 25.25 29.25 -7.02
N ALA A 988 26.38 28.54 -7.03
CA ALA A 988 27.09 28.16 -8.24
C ALA A 988 26.30 27.11 -9.03
N SER A 989 25.41 27.58 -9.92
CA SER A 989 24.76 26.74 -10.92
C SER A 989 25.81 26.19 -11.88
N LYS A 990 25.74 24.89 -12.21
CA LYS A 990 26.53 24.34 -13.31
C LYS A 990 26.17 25.11 -14.59
N SER A 991 27.19 25.66 -15.23
CA SER A 991 27.06 26.43 -16.47
C SER A 991 27.92 25.82 -17.56
N ASP A 992 27.41 25.82 -18.79
CA ASP A 992 28.15 25.43 -20.00
C ASP A 992 28.22 26.62 -20.97
N VAL A 993 29.34 26.77 -21.68
CA VAL A 993 29.45 27.76 -22.77
C VAL A 993 28.73 27.16 -23.97
N PHE A 994 27.46 27.54 -24.14
CA PHE A 994 26.58 27.01 -25.18
C PHE A 994 26.79 27.69 -26.52
N LEU A 995 27.11 28.98 -26.55
CA LEU A 995 27.39 29.72 -27.76
C LEU A 995 28.51 30.73 -27.46
N ASP A 996 29.34 31.08 -28.44
CA ASP A 996 30.31 32.14 -28.23
C ASP A 996 29.58 33.49 -28.00
N PRO A 997 30.16 34.41 -27.21
CA PRO A 997 29.50 35.66 -26.85
C PRO A 997 29.14 36.56 -28.03
N ASP A 998 29.87 36.48 -29.15
CA ASP A 998 29.61 37.32 -30.32
C ASP A 998 28.40 36.79 -31.09
N SER A 999 28.36 35.49 -31.34
CA SER A 999 27.19 34.81 -31.93
C SER A 999 25.94 34.96 -31.07
N ALA A 1000 26.07 34.91 -29.73
CA ALA A 1000 24.95 35.14 -28.84
C ALA A 1000 24.42 36.58 -28.93
N ARG A 1001 25.31 37.58 -28.94
CA ARG A 1001 24.93 38.99 -29.13
C ARG A 1001 24.31 39.25 -30.50
N LEU A 1002 24.80 38.56 -31.53
CA LEU A 1002 24.26 38.62 -32.89
C LEU A 1002 22.84 38.03 -32.94
N LEU A 1003 22.62 36.83 -32.39
CA LEU A 1003 21.26 36.27 -32.30
C LEU A 1003 20.34 37.15 -31.46
N ALA A 1004 20.84 37.76 -30.38
CA ALA A 1004 20.08 38.70 -29.57
C ALA A 1004 19.62 39.93 -30.37
N SER A 1005 20.47 40.49 -31.25
CA SER A 1005 20.07 41.60 -32.12
C SER A 1005 19.03 41.16 -33.14
N TYR A 1006 19.19 39.97 -33.74
CA TYR A 1006 18.21 39.43 -34.69
C TYR A 1006 16.84 39.20 -34.04
N LEU A 1007 16.82 38.74 -32.79
CA LEU A 1007 15.60 38.61 -31.98
C LEU A 1007 14.96 39.97 -31.66
N ARG A 1008 15.77 41.04 -31.51
CA ARG A 1008 15.25 42.39 -31.35
C ARG A 1008 14.63 42.88 -32.66
N ASP A 1009 15.28 42.64 -33.79
CA ASP A 1009 14.79 43.09 -35.10
C ASP A 1009 13.54 42.31 -35.54
N ALA A 1010 13.43 41.03 -35.15
CA ALA A 1010 12.19 40.25 -35.30
C ALA A 1010 11.00 40.86 -34.52
N VAL A 1011 11.26 41.61 -33.45
CA VAL A 1011 10.23 42.39 -32.74
C VAL A 1011 10.00 43.74 -33.41
N VAL A 1012 11.05 44.46 -33.82
CA VAL A 1012 10.97 45.83 -34.37
C VAL A 1012 10.35 45.85 -35.77
N SER A 1013 10.83 44.97 -36.63
CA SER A 1013 10.54 44.96 -38.07
C SER A 1013 9.84 43.69 -38.54
N GLY A 1014 9.79 42.66 -37.68
CA GLY A 1014 9.26 41.34 -38.01
C GLY A 1014 7.92 40.99 -37.36
N THR A 1015 7.72 39.70 -37.10
CA THR A 1015 6.46 39.11 -36.65
C THR A 1015 6.06 39.48 -35.21
N GLY A 1016 6.96 40.08 -34.42
CA GLY A 1016 6.71 40.51 -33.03
C GLY A 1016 6.27 41.98 -32.88
N ARG A 1017 5.84 42.64 -33.97
CA ARG A 1017 5.62 44.10 -34.03
C ARG A 1017 4.65 44.68 -32.99
N SER A 1018 3.77 43.86 -32.41
CA SER A 1018 2.89 44.26 -31.30
C SER A 1018 3.66 44.74 -30.06
N LEU A 1019 4.94 44.35 -29.91
CA LEU A 1019 5.78 44.66 -28.75
C LEU A 1019 6.68 45.90 -28.93
N VAL A 1020 6.68 46.55 -30.10
CA VAL A 1020 7.62 47.64 -30.42
C VAL A 1020 7.48 48.84 -29.49
N ARG A 1021 6.23 49.19 -29.12
CA ARG A 1021 5.90 50.34 -28.28
C ARG A 1021 6.00 50.04 -26.78
N HIS A 1022 6.42 48.84 -26.41
CA HIS A 1022 6.54 48.47 -25.00
C HIS A 1022 7.70 49.25 -24.35
N PRO A 1023 7.55 49.77 -23.11
CA PRO A 1023 8.60 50.57 -22.45
C PRO A 1023 9.92 49.82 -22.29
N TRP A 1024 9.84 48.52 -22.00
CA TRP A 1024 11.00 47.65 -21.96
C TRP A 1024 11.30 47.08 -23.35
N ARG A 1025 12.56 47.17 -23.77
CA ARG A 1025 13.02 46.63 -25.07
C ARG A 1025 12.99 45.11 -25.04
N ILE A 1026 11.93 44.49 -25.58
CA ILE A 1026 11.82 43.02 -25.68
C ILE A 1026 12.53 42.54 -26.95
N ALA A 1027 13.29 41.45 -26.83
CA ALA A 1027 13.80 40.67 -27.95
C ALA A 1027 13.16 39.28 -27.91
N GLY A 1028 12.69 38.76 -29.05
CA GLY A 1028 12.00 37.48 -29.04
C GLY A 1028 11.57 37.00 -30.42
N LYS A 1029 11.01 35.79 -30.45
CA LYS A 1029 10.60 35.10 -31.66
C LYS A 1029 9.19 34.52 -31.48
N THR A 1030 8.32 34.82 -32.43
CA THR A 1030 7.01 34.17 -32.54
C THR A 1030 7.13 32.75 -33.08
N GLY A 1031 6.22 31.88 -32.67
CA GLY A 1031 5.98 30.59 -33.29
C GLY A 1031 4.50 30.35 -33.55
N THR A 1032 4.24 29.64 -34.64
CA THR A 1032 2.94 29.09 -34.98
C THR A 1032 3.19 27.61 -35.26
N ALA A 1033 2.57 26.74 -34.48
CA ALA A 1033 2.77 25.31 -34.60
C ALA A 1033 1.48 24.64 -35.10
N GLU A 1034 1.51 24.18 -36.35
CA GLU A 1034 0.37 23.58 -37.03
C GLU A 1034 -0.03 22.23 -36.42
N LEU A 1035 -1.34 22.00 -36.30
CA LEU A 1035 -1.93 20.73 -35.88
C LEU A 1035 -2.91 20.22 -36.93
N SER A 1036 -2.99 18.90 -37.08
CA SER A 1036 -3.96 18.28 -37.99
C SER A 1036 -5.39 18.47 -37.47
N GLY A 1037 -6.23 19.23 -38.18
CA GLY A 1037 -7.65 19.40 -37.86
C GLY A 1037 -7.94 20.30 -36.66
N SER A 1038 -6.99 21.10 -36.20
CA SER A 1038 -7.17 22.07 -35.10
C SER A 1038 -6.39 23.36 -35.35
N PRO A 1039 -6.81 24.51 -34.77
CA PRO A 1039 -6.03 25.73 -34.85
C PRO A 1039 -4.60 25.54 -34.32
N SER A 1040 -3.65 26.28 -34.88
CA SER A 1040 -2.25 26.21 -34.47
C SER A 1040 -2.04 26.63 -33.02
N HIS A 1041 -0.99 26.13 -32.38
CA HIS A 1041 -0.53 26.66 -31.10
C HIS A 1041 0.22 27.98 -31.28
N GLY A 1042 -0.15 28.99 -30.49
CA GLY A 1042 0.49 30.30 -30.50
C GLY A 1042 1.67 30.32 -29.53
N TRP A 1043 2.88 30.52 -30.04
CA TRP A 1043 4.11 30.57 -29.26
C TRP A 1043 4.77 31.95 -29.27
N PHE A 1044 5.39 32.31 -28.15
CA PHE A 1044 6.35 33.40 -28.10
C PHE A 1044 7.46 33.07 -27.09
N VAL A 1045 8.71 33.20 -27.53
CA VAL A 1045 9.90 33.03 -26.67
C VAL A 1045 10.74 34.29 -26.75
N GLY A 1046 11.33 34.72 -25.64
CA GLY A 1046 12.13 35.94 -25.66
C GLY A 1046 12.75 36.28 -24.31
N PHE A 1047 13.40 37.43 -24.27
CA PHE A 1047 13.95 38.00 -23.06
C PHE A 1047 13.80 39.53 -23.05
N ALA A 1048 13.87 40.09 -21.85
CA ALA A 1048 13.87 41.53 -21.65
C ALA A 1048 14.66 41.92 -20.39
N PRO A 1049 15.33 43.09 -20.39
CA PRO A 1049 15.46 44.00 -21.51
C PRO A 1049 16.62 43.61 -22.44
N TYR A 1050 16.47 43.96 -23.72
CA TYR A 1050 17.52 43.93 -24.73
C TYR A 1050 18.45 45.15 -24.56
N GLY A 1051 19.76 44.90 -24.59
CA GLY A 1051 20.80 45.90 -24.37
C GLY A 1051 21.44 45.82 -22.98
N PRO A 1052 22.21 46.86 -22.57
CA PRO A 1052 22.80 46.94 -21.24
C PRO A 1052 21.71 46.88 -20.17
N ALA A 1053 21.82 45.91 -19.26
CA ALA A 1053 20.88 45.67 -18.19
C ALA A 1053 21.62 44.99 -17.03
N THR A 1054 21.20 45.32 -15.82
CA THR A 1054 21.71 44.68 -14.60
C THR A 1054 20.88 43.46 -14.21
N ARG A 1055 19.62 43.39 -14.66
CA ARG A 1055 18.75 42.23 -14.50
C ARG A 1055 17.88 42.01 -15.72
N ARG A 1056 17.84 40.77 -16.19
CA ARG A 1056 17.02 40.32 -17.31
C ARG A 1056 16.08 39.21 -16.86
N VAL A 1057 15.02 39.00 -17.62
CA VAL A 1057 14.19 37.80 -17.56
C VAL A 1057 14.09 37.18 -18.95
N ALA A 1058 14.16 35.86 -19.00
CA ALA A 1058 13.91 35.06 -20.19
C ALA A 1058 12.61 34.28 -20.01
N PHE A 1059 11.80 34.13 -21.05
CA PHE A 1059 10.48 33.51 -20.93
C PHE A 1059 10.06 32.76 -22.19
N ALA A 1060 9.15 31.82 -22.00
CA ALA A 1060 8.47 31.12 -23.07
C ALA A 1060 6.98 30.99 -22.74
N ILE A 1061 6.15 31.26 -23.73
CA ILE A 1061 4.69 31.31 -23.61
C ILE A 1061 4.10 30.46 -24.74
N ILE A 1062 3.11 29.65 -24.39
CA ILE A 1062 2.28 28.92 -25.36
C ILE A 1062 0.80 29.09 -25.00
N ILE A 1063 -0.02 29.33 -26.00
CA ILE A 1063 -1.48 29.28 -25.92
C ILE A 1063 -1.97 28.25 -26.92
N GLU A 1064 -2.55 27.17 -26.40
CA GLU A 1064 -3.06 26.06 -27.20
C GLU A 1064 -4.22 26.55 -28.09
N ASN A 1065 -4.15 26.21 -29.37
CA ASN A 1065 -5.18 26.45 -30.38
C ASN A 1065 -5.53 27.94 -30.58
N ALA A 1066 -4.60 28.84 -30.31
CA ALA A 1066 -4.79 30.28 -30.44
C ALA A 1066 -4.27 30.86 -31.77
N GLY A 1067 -3.88 30.02 -32.72
CA GLY A 1067 -3.38 30.45 -34.04
C GLY A 1067 -1.99 31.11 -33.94
N TYR A 1068 -1.86 32.32 -34.49
CA TYR A 1068 -0.59 33.00 -34.66
C TYR A 1068 0.00 33.53 -33.34
N GLY A 1069 1.25 33.15 -33.03
CA GLY A 1069 1.92 33.56 -31.80
C GLY A 1069 2.13 35.08 -31.65
N GLY A 1070 2.27 35.83 -32.74
CA GLY A 1070 2.42 37.30 -32.69
C GLY A 1070 1.15 38.04 -32.23
N ALA A 1071 -0.03 37.46 -32.51
CA ALA A 1071 -1.32 38.02 -32.11
C ALA A 1071 -1.81 37.49 -30.76
N SER A 1072 -1.48 36.23 -30.44
CA SER A 1072 -1.96 35.56 -29.23
C SER A 1072 -0.94 35.58 -28.07
N ALA A 1073 0.29 35.13 -28.31
CA ALA A 1073 1.31 34.93 -27.26
C ALA A 1073 2.22 36.15 -27.02
N ALA A 1074 2.48 36.98 -28.03
CA ALA A 1074 3.31 38.17 -27.85
C ALA A 1074 2.68 39.22 -26.90
N PRO A 1075 1.36 39.52 -26.94
CA PRO A 1075 0.75 40.40 -25.95
C PRO A 1075 0.92 39.91 -24.50
N VAL A 1076 0.85 38.60 -24.29
CA VAL A 1076 1.13 37.99 -22.98
C VAL A 1076 2.56 38.28 -22.52
N ALA A 1077 3.53 38.28 -23.43
CA ALA A 1077 4.91 38.63 -23.10
C ALA A 1077 5.06 40.07 -22.60
N ALA A 1078 4.34 41.04 -23.18
CA ALA A 1078 4.34 42.42 -22.70
C ALA A 1078 3.86 42.50 -21.24
N GLU A 1079 2.75 41.84 -20.94
CA GLU A 1079 2.19 41.82 -19.59
C GLU A 1079 3.12 41.12 -18.59
N ILE A 1080 3.76 40.01 -18.97
CA ILE A 1080 4.73 39.30 -18.13
C ILE A 1080 5.97 40.17 -17.87
N VAL A 1081 6.51 40.85 -18.88
CA VAL A 1081 7.68 41.74 -18.70
C VAL A 1081 7.33 42.95 -17.83
N THR A 1082 6.13 43.51 -17.99
CA THR A 1082 5.62 44.56 -17.11
C THR A 1082 5.51 44.06 -15.66
N ALA A 1083 4.97 42.86 -15.44
CA ALA A 1083 4.89 42.25 -14.12
C ALA A 1083 6.29 41.99 -13.51
N ALA A 1084 7.25 41.51 -14.31
CA ALA A 1084 8.63 41.29 -13.88
C ALA A 1084 9.33 42.60 -13.50
N SER A 1085 9.09 43.68 -14.26
CA SER A 1085 9.58 45.02 -13.93
C SER A 1085 8.98 45.56 -12.63
N GLN A 1086 7.66 45.42 -12.43
CA GLN A 1086 6.99 45.80 -11.18
C GLN A 1086 7.49 44.99 -9.98
N ALA A 1087 7.94 43.75 -10.21
CA ALA A 1087 8.60 42.94 -9.20
C ALA A 1087 10.08 43.32 -9.00
N GLY A 1088 10.70 44.19 -9.82
CA GLY A 1088 12.12 44.54 -9.71
C GLY A 1088 13.08 43.44 -10.21
N LEU A 1089 12.56 42.56 -11.08
CA LEU A 1089 13.31 41.47 -11.74
C LEU A 1089 13.87 41.89 -13.12
N VAL A 1090 13.54 43.10 -13.56
CA VAL A 1090 14.06 43.75 -14.77
C VAL A 1090 14.61 45.11 -14.36
N LYS A 1091 15.88 45.39 -14.68
CA LYS A 1091 16.56 46.64 -14.32
C LYS A 1091 17.66 47.03 -15.28
#